data_AF-A0A1I5SIM4-F1
#
_entry.id   AF-A0A1I5SIM4-F1
#
_cell.length_a   1.000
_cell.length_b   1.000
_cell.length_c   1.000
_cell.angle_alpha   90.00
_cell.angle_beta   90.00
_cell.angle_gamma   90.00
#
_symmetry.space_group_name_H-M   'P 1'
#
loop_
_entity.id
_entity.type
_entity.pdbx_description
1 polymer ?
#
loop_
_entity_poly.entity_id
_entity_poly.type
_entity_poly.pdbx_seq_one_letter_code
_entity_poly.pdbx_strand_id
1 'polypeptide(L)'
;MRKLKIFYTGMLLMLGCNLYAQSFDAIAAKYPNNQAVIQNFTKTITISLKNGEPFAQSKTGQEILALDDKANGLYNRQYVFSSSYNELTSLEAYTKVPDGKRYNKLKVTDIKTESSRSSSVFYDDAKQSTFDLPSMIKGAVGYVTYTQAHKDPHLLSPFYFVSYMPVVNEKFIVTFPATMQVKYTIMNNDDNLVHVTEDTKGKEHSYIFRANNVDAYAGFDGAPSAAYYAPHVIIQIVSYENENGGRINYLGSLDDLYKWNYGFINKLDNTREPYLKKLADSLTAGCNSPAEKAANIYQWVQGNIKYIAFEDGLEGFVPRRAIDVCNRRFGDCKDMASILTSLLQLEGLDAYFTWIGTRDIPYDYTSVSLPITDNHMIASLKLDNEWIFLDATDPNCIFGLPSSAIQGKQALIAISKDNYKVERVPEVSAEKNTLIDSTYISVTDNGIKGRSSVYYNGYWGADVYNRLMFSDAKQTRDYVKYRMGKASNKFIMGDYAINKLSNADKRVNIKAGFEVPDYGKKIADELYINLNLEKLFVNQIIDTAKRRVPVENEFKYIIKQYTILDVPESYTVSYMPKNYSIDNDILGFSIKYSQENGKVIALQELRQNFLMLQPKGFATWNNSLKQLFSQYKEEVVLEKKK
;
A
#
# COMPACT_ATOMS: atom_id res chain seq x y z
N MET A 1 32.37 -40.70 61.16
CA MET A 1 30.97 -40.23 61.15
C MET A 1 30.95 -38.70 61.05
N ARG A 2 30.19 -38.17 60.07
CA ARG A 2 29.64 -36.80 59.95
C ARG A 2 30.65 -35.64 59.90
N LYS A 3 30.98 -35.09 58.71
CA LYS A 3 30.21 -34.23 57.78
C LYS A 3 30.69 -32.77 57.91
N LEU A 4 31.69 -32.42 57.09
CA LEU A 4 32.15 -31.05 56.86
C LEU A 4 31.27 -30.43 55.76
N LYS A 5 30.62 -29.31 56.06
CA LYS A 5 29.83 -28.52 55.09
C LYS A 5 30.79 -27.72 54.20
N ILE A 6 30.84 -28.04 52.92
CA ILE A 6 31.50 -27.22 51.90
C ILE A 6 30.43 -26.30 51.30
N PHE A 7 30.61 -24.99 51.47
CA PHE A 7 29.90 -23.95 50.71
C PHE A 7 30.44 -23.95 49.28
N TYR A 8 29.60 -24.33 48.30
CA TYR A 8 29.90 -24.12 46.89
C TYR A 8 29.43 -22.71 46.50
N THR A 9 30.38 -21.78 46.43
CA THR A 9 30.21 -20.50 45.73
C THR A 9 30.29 -20.80 44.24
N GLY A 10 29.14 -20.86 43.57
CA GLY A 10 29.04 -21.04 42.12
C GLY A 10 29.58 -19.81 41.40
N MET A 11 30.86 -19.85 41.04
CA MET A 11 31.53 -18.89 40.18
C MET A 11 30.95 -19.03 38.76
N LEU A 12 30.18 -18.03 38.33
CA LEU A 12 29.69 -17.90 36.96
C LEU A 12 30.92 -17.73 36.05
N LEU A 13 31.34 -18.81 35.39
CA LEU A 13 32.32 -18.77 34.31
C LEU A 13 31.67 -18.05 33.13
N MET A 14 31.89 -16.74 33.05
CA MET A 14 31.77 -15.99 31.79
C MET A 14 32.82 -16.55 30.83
N LEU A 15 32.42 -17.52 30.00
CA LEU A 15 33.11 -17.80 28.75
C LEU A 15 32.88 -16.59 27.84
N GLY A 16 33.79 -15.63 27.95
CA GLY A 16 33.90 -14.51 27.03
C GLY A 16 34.26 -15.02 25.65
N CYS A 17 33.25 -15.27 24.81
CA CYS A 17 33.43 -15.19 23.38
C CYS A 17 33.71 -13.72 23.05
N ASN A 18 34.99 -13.35 23.04
CA ASN A 18 35.47 -12.17 22.33
C ASN A 18 35.24 -12.41 20.83
N LEU A 19 34.02 -12.15 20.36
CA LEU A 19 33.79 -11.79 18.96
C LEU A 19 34.58 -10.50 18.74
N TYR A 20 35.74 -10.61 18.10
CA TYR A 20 36.45 -9.44 17.60
C TYR A 20 35.46 -8.62 16.78
N ALA A 21 35.14 -7.40 17.24
CA ALA A 21 34.44 -6.44 16.42
C ALA A 21 35.17 -6.37 15.07
N GLN A 22 34.45 -6.53 13.96
CA GLN A 22 35.05 -6.47 12.63
C GLN A 22 35.81 -5.16 12.48
N SER A 23 37.05 -5.21 11.98
CA SER A 23 37.85 -4.01 11.75
C SER A 23 37.20 -3.13 10.67
N PHE A 24 37.50 -1.82 10.70
CA PHE A 24 37.06 -0.88 9.68
C PHE A 24 37.33 -1.41 8.26
N ASP A 25 38.55 -1.89 8.01
CA ASP A 25 38.96 -2.39 6.68
C ASP A 25 38.14 -3.60 6.22
N ALA A 26 37.78 -4.50 7.13
CA ALA A 26 36.95 -5.66 6.82
C ALA A 26 35.53 -5.24 6.41
N ILE A 27 34.94 -4.27 7.12
CA ILE A 27 33.61 -3.75 6.79
C ILE A 27 33.66 -2.96 5.47
N ALA A 28 34.66 -2.08 5.30
CA ALA A 28 34.82 -1.30 4.07
C ALA A 28 35.03 -2.18 2.84
N ALA A 29 35.80 -3.28 2.96
CA ALA A 29 35.99 -4.24 1.88
C ALA A 29 34.71 -4.99 1.51
N LYS A 30 33.82 -5.23 2.49
CA LYS A 30 32.54 -5.90 2.27
C LYS A 30 31.49 -4.99 1.62
N TYR A 31 31.53 -3.69 1.92
CA TYR A 31 30.56 -2.71 1.42
C TYR A 31 31.25 -1.60 0.60
N PRO A 32 31.97 -1.94 -0.49
CA PRO A 32 32.84 -1.01 -1.21
C PRO A 32 32.09 0.13 -1.92
N ASN A 33 30.78 -0.03 -2.16
CA ASN A 33 29.95 0.95 -2.84
C ASN A 33 29.08 1.79 -1.88
N ASN A 34 29.17 1.55 -0.56
CA ASN A 34 28.38 2.24 0.44
C ASN A 34 29.24 3.31 1.13
N GLN A 35 28.67 4.51 1.35
CA GLN A 35 29.36 5.56 2.09
C GLN A 35 29.23 5.39 3.61
N ALA A 36 28.21 4.67 4.07
CA ALA A 36 28.03 4.30 5.47
C ALA A 36 27.28 2.96 5.62
N VAL A 37 27.42 2.34 6.79
CA VAL A 37 26.68 1.13 7.18
C VAL A 37 26.24 1.22 8.64
N ILE A 38 25.19 0.49 8.99
CA ILE A 38 24.82 0.28 10.40
C ILE A 38 25.62 -0.92 10.90
N GLN A 39 26.67 -0.67 11.68
CA GLN A 39 27.53 -1.73 12.21
C GLN A 39 26.78 -2.60 13.22
N ASN A 40 26.03 -1.97 14.11
CA ASN A 40 25.21 -2.64 15.11
C ASN A 40 23.86 -1.94 15.21
N PHE A 41 22.79 -2.73 15.11
CA PHE A 41 21.44 -2.32 15.42
C PHE A 41 20.89 -3.25 16.51
N THR A 42 20.37 -2.69 17.59
CA THR A 42 19.71 -3.47 18.64
C THR A 42 18.43 -2.80 19.08
N LYS A 43 17.31 -3.52 19.02
CA LYS A 43 16.06 -3.13 19.68
C LYS A 43 15.71 -4.16 20.74
N THR A 44 15.48 -3.72 21.97
CA THR A 44 14.99 -4.55 23.07
C THR A 44 13.61 -4.06 23.46
N ILE A 45 12.59 -4.92 23.41
CA ILE A 45 11.27 -4.68 24.00
C ILE A 45 11.21 -5.44 25.33
N THR A 46 10.92 -4.74 26.41
CA THR A 46 10.65 -5.32 27.72
C THR A 46 9.17 -5.16 28.02
N ILE A 47 8.48 -6.30 28.16
CA ILE A 47 7.07 -6.38 28.50
C ILE A 47 6.98 -6.63 30.01
N SER A 48 6.06 -5.94 30.68
CA SER A 48 5.84 -6.03 32.12
C SER A 48 4.38 -5.77 32.46
N LEU A 49 4.00 -5.89 33.73
CA LEU A 49 2.72 -5.37 34.22
C LEU A 49 2.91 -4.00 34.85
N LYS A 50 2.01 -3.07 34.54
CA LYS A 50 1.91 -1.76 35.18
C LYS A 50 0.45 -1.51 35.53
N ASN A 51 0.16 -1.30 36.81
CA ASN A 51 -1.21 -1.15 37.33
C ASN A 51 -2.14 -2.32 36.94
N GLY A 52 -1.63 -3.55 36.99
CA GLY A 52 -2.39 -4.76 36.66
C GLY A 52 -2.59 -5.03 35.17
N GLU A 53 -2.11 -4.17 34.27
CA GLU A 53 -2.24 -4.33 32.81
C GLU A 53 -0.88 -4.49 32.12
N PRO A 54 -0.82 -5.16 30.95
CA PRO A 54 0.40 -5.22 30.15
C PRO A 54 0.90 -3.83 29.76
N PHE A 55 2.20 -3.62 29.92
CA PHE A 55 2.93 -2.43 29.50
C PHE A 55 4.22 -2.86 28.82
N ALA A 56 4.67 -2.12 27.81
CA ALA A 56 5.93 -2.40 27.16
C ALA A 56 6.80 -1.15 27.03
N GLN A 57 8.11 -1.35 27.07
CA GLN A 57 9.10 -0.32 26.82
C GLN A 57 10.11 -0.85 25.82
N SER A 58 10.45 -0.07 24.79
CA SER A 58 11.55 -0.40 23.90
C SER A 58 12.75 0.49 24.12
N LYS A 59 13.94 -0.09 23.96
CA LYS A 59 15.21 0.63 23.84
C LYS A 59 15.86 0.25 22.52
N THR A 60 16.13 1.24 21.69
CA THR A 60 16.80 1.07 20.40
C THR A 60 18.18 1.72 20.46
N GLY A 61 19.19 1.01 19.97
CA GLY A 61 20.56 1.50 19.81
C GLY A 61 21.07 1.21 18.40
N GLN A 62 21.69 2.20 17.79
CA GLN A 62 22.24 2.14 16.44
C GLN A 62 23.66 2.71 16.42
N GLU A 63 24.58 2.00 15.78
CA GLU A 63 25.95 2.42 15.52
C GLU A 63 26.15 2.53 13.99
N ILE A 64 26.36 3.74 13.50
CA ILE A 64 26.52 4.05 12.07
C ILE A 64 27.99 4.32 11.80
N LEU A 65 28.64 3.45 11.03
CA LEU A 65 30.02 3.62 10.62
C LEU A 65 30.08 4.34 9.26
N ALA A 66 30.77 5.48 9.21
CA ALA A 66 31.08 6.16 7.96
C ALA A 66 32.28 5.50 7.28
N LEU A 67 32.09 5.01 6.05
CA LEU A 67 33.11 4.37 5.22
C LEU A 67 33.82 5.38 4.31
N ASP A 68 33.17 6.50 4.03
CA ASP A 68 33.64 7.59 3.17
C ASP A 68 33.18 8.95 3.71
N ASP A 69 33.90 10.02 3.38
CA ASP A 69 33.58 11.38 3.87
C ASP A 69 32.24 11.90 3.36
N LYS A 70 31.73 11.37 2.23
CA LYS A 70 30.38 11.70 1.71
C LYS A 70 29.26 11.18 2.60
N ALA A 71 29.53 10.33 3.59
CA ALA A 71 28.54 9.98 4.60
C ALA A 71 28.00 11.23 5.31
N ASN A 72 28.85 12.25 5.48
CA ASN A 72 28.44 13.56 5.91
C ASN A 72 27.64 14.26 4.79
N GLY A 73 26.37 14.54 5.05
CA GLY A 73 25.41 15.10 4.09
C GLY A 73 24.46 14.07 3.49
N LEU A 74 24.88 12.80 3.35
CA LEU A 74 24.01 11.71 2.89
C LEU A 74 23.32 10.97 4.04
N TYR A 75 24.02 10.76 5.16
CA TYR A 75 23.58 9.89 6.26
C TYR A 75 23.71 10.53 7.65
N ASN A 76 24.13 11.80 7.73
CA ASN A 76 24.27 12.48 9.03
C ASN A 76 22.91 12.85 9.66
N ARG A 77 21.92 13.21 8.84
CA ARG A 77 20.57 13.54 9.31
C ARG A 77 19.84 12.25 9.73
N GLN A 78 19.36 12.23 10.97
CA GLN A 78 18.66 11.09 11.56
C GLN A 78 17.27 11.51 12.05
N TYR A 79 16.38 10.52 12.13
CA TYR A 79 14.97 10.68 12.47
C TYR A 79 14.53 9.64 13.49
N VAL A 80 13.77 10.06 14.49
CA VAL A 80 13.11 9.17 15.46
C VAL A 80 11.62 9.53 15.54
N PHE A 81 10.77 8.57 15.19
CA PHE A 81 9.32 8.72 15.21
C PHE A 81 8.72 8.31 16.55
N SER A 82 7.68 9.00 16.97
CA SER A 82 6.94 8.74 18.21
C SER A 82 5.49 9.15 18.06
N SER A 83 4.62 8.68 18.96
CA SER A 83 3.20 9.05 19.00
C SER A 83 2.71 9.05 20.44
N SER A 84 1.42 9.32 20.68
CA SER A 84 0.85 9.25 22.03
C SER A 84 0.94 7.84 22.64
N TYR A 85 0.82 6.80 21.80
CA TYR A 85 0.96 5.39 22.18
C TYR A 85 2.40 4.90 22.24
N ASN A 86 3.28 5.48 21.41
CA ASN A 86 4.71 5.15 21.32
C ASN A 86 5.55 6.36 21.74
N GLU A 87 5.47 6.72 23.02
CA GLU A 87 6.02 7.96 23.55
C GLU A 87 7.54 7.87 23.66
N LEU A 88 8.26 8.84 23.06
CA LEU A 88 9.71 8.96 23.20
C LEU A 88 10.07 9.48 24.60
N THR A 89 10.69 8.64 25.42
CA THR A 89 11.04 8.98 26.82
C THR A 89 12.50 9.38 27.00
N SER A 90 13.38 8.98 26.08
CA SER A 90 14.77 9.44 26.02
C SER A 90 15.32 9.33 24.61
N LEU A 91 16.23 10.24 24.26
CA LEU A 91 16.98 10.24 23.01
C LEU A 91 18.37 10.85 23.29
N GLU A 92 19.43 10.06 23.08
CA GLU A 92 20.81 10.51 23.06
C GLU A 92 21.43 10.17 21.70
N ALA A 93 22.14 11.14 21.13
CA ALA A 93 22.95 10.91 19.94
C ALA A 93 24.31 11.61 20.04
N TYR A 94 25.33 11.02 19.44
CA TYR A 94 26.68 11.58 19.37
C TYR A 94 27.50 10.91 18.28
N THR A 95 28.62 11.52 17.89
CA THR A 95 29.58 10.95 16.94
C THR A 95 30.93 10.76 17.62
N LYS A 96 31.58 9.61 17.43
CA LYS A 96 33.01 9.42 17.73
C LYS A 96 33.80 9.66 16.45
N VAL A 97 34.59 10.73 16.43
CA VAL A 97 35.41 11.12 15.28
C VAL A 97 36.85 10.65 15.51
N PRO A 98 37.50 10.00 14.53
CA PRO A 98 38.90 9.60 14.65
C PRO A 98 39.81 10.83 14.87
N ASP A 99 40.72 10.71 15.83
CA ASP A 99 41.78 11.67 16.12
C ASP A 99 43.09 10.90 16.37
N GLY A 100 43.80 10.60 15.27
CA GLY A 100 44.95 9.70 15.28
C GLY A 100 44.58 8.29 15.76
N LYS A 101 45.11 7.87 16.92
CA LYS A 101 44.79 6.57 17.56
C LYS A 101 43.65 6.66 18.58
N ARG A 102 43.05 7.84 18.77
CA ARG A 102 41.96 8.10 19.73
C ARG A 102 40.70 8.51 19.00
N TYR A 103 39.62 8.73 19.75
CA TYR A 103 38.38 9.28 19.25
C TYR A 103 37.96 10.50 20.07
N ASN A 104 37.48 11.53 19.41
CA ASN A 104 36.79 12.66 20.04
C ASN A 104 35.27 12.43 20.01
N LYS A 105 34.57 12.62 21.14
CA LYS A 105 33.11 12.46 21.24
C LYS A 105 32.42 13.81 21.05
N LEU A 106 31.68 13.96 19.96
CA LEU A 106 30.86 15.13 19.65
C LEU A 106 29.39 14.81 19.91
N LYS A 107 28.79 15.41 20.96
CA LYS A 107 27.37 15.21 21.29
C LYS A 107 26.47 15.96 20.32
N VAL A 108 25.31 15.39 20.02
CA VAL A 108 24.20 16.09 19.37
C VAL A 108 23.50 16.93 20.44
N THR A 109 23.40 18.23 20.22
CA THR A 109 22.74 19.18 21.15
C THR A 109 21.48 19.81 20.58
N ASP A 110 21.31 19.81 19.25
CA ASP A 110 20.12 20.32 18.58
C ASP A 110 19.26 19.16 18.07
N ILE A 111 18.15 18.91 18.75
CA ILE A 111 17.12 17.93 18.37
C ILE A 111 15.82 18.70 18.22
N LYS A 112 15.24 18.67 17.02
CA LYS A 112 13.99 19.36 16.71
C LYS A 112 12.88 18.34 16.62
N THR A 113 11.83 18.50 17.42
CA THR A 113 10.64 17.65 17.39
C THR A 113 9.47 18.42 16.81
N GLU A 114 8.85 17.87 15.78
CA GLU A 114 7.69 18.45 15.10
C GLU A 114 6.64 17.38 14.79
N SER A 115 5.41 17.81 14.45
CA SER A 115 4.38 16.89 13.98
C SER A 115 4.76 16.28 12.64
N SER A 116 4.71 14.95 12.54
CA SER A 116 4.95 14.20 11.32
C SER A 116 3.69 14.25 10.46
N ARG A 117 3.66 15.05 9.40
CA ARG A 117 2.47 15.16 8.55
C ARG A 117 2.54 14.19 7.38
N SER A 118 1.56 13.31 7.24
CA SER A 118 1.28 12.63 5.98
C SER A 118 0.39 13.48 5.09
N SER A 119 0.64 13.53 3.78
CA SER A 119 -0.22 14.26 2.84
C SER A 119 -1.64 13.69 2.73
N SER A 120 -1.84 12.44 3.14
CA SER A 120 -3.13 11.75 3.13
C SER A 120 -3.88 11.79 4.47
N VAL A 121 -3.25 12.28 5.55
CA VAL A 121 -3.83 12.36 6.89
C VAL A 121 -3.96 13.81 7.31
N PHE A 122 -5.17 14.27 7.61
CA PHE A 122 -5.42 15.67 7.97
C PHE A 122 -4.83 16.01 9.34
N TYR A 123 -4.94 15.08 10.28
CA TYR A 123 -4.33 15.19 11.60
C TYR A 123 -4.05 13.81 12.20
N ASP A 124 -2.83 13.63 12.71
CA ASP A 124 -2.44 12.49 13.54
C ASP A 124 -1.58 12.97 14.73
N ASP A 125 -1.33 12.07 15.68
CA ASP A 125 -0.51 12.33 16.85
C ASP A 125 0.98 12.01 16.63
N ALA A 126 1.38 11.72 15.39
CA ALA A 126 2.74 11.32 15.06
C ALA A 126 3.68 12.51 15.16
N LYS A 127 4.84 12.27 15.79
CA LYS A 127 5.91 13.24 15.97
C LYS A 127 7.21 12.70 15.42
N GLN A 128 7.97 13.56 14.78
CA GLN A 128 9.30 13.26 14.27
C GLN A 128 10.33 14.11 15.00
N SER A 129 11.32 13.46 15.61
CA SER A 129 12.51 14.11 16.17
C SER A 129 13.65 14.01 15.17
N THR A 130 14.13 15.16 14.70
CA THR A 130 15.13 15.30 13.64
C THR A 130 16.42 15.93 14.21
N PHE A 131 17.58 15.35 13.88
CA PHE A 131 18.89 15.85 14.34
C PHE A 131 20.01 15.44 13.36
N ASP A 132 21.18 16.07 13.47
CA ASP A 132 22.37 15.75 12.67
C ASP A 132 23.43 15.13 13.55
N LEU A 133 24.00 14.00 13.11
CA LEU A 133 25.24 13.46 13.65
C LEU A 133 26.41 14.33 13.16
N PRO A 134 27.15 15.02 14.04
CA PRO A 134 28.23 15.91 13.62
C PRO A 134 29.43 15.12 13.09
N SER A 135 30.08 15.62 12.04
CA SER A 135 31.36 15.10 11.53
C SER A 135 31.35 13.60 11.19
N MET A 136 30.38 13.17 10.38
CA MET A 136 30.29 11.81 9.83
C MET A 136 31.31 11.59 8.70
N ILE A 137 32.60 11.72 9.02
CA ILE A 137 33.73 11.50 8.11
C ILE A 137 34.22 10.05 8.13
N LYS A 138 35.09 9.65 7.21
CA LYS A 138 35.63 8.29 7.13
C LYS A 138 36.19 7.80 8.48
N GLY A 139 35.69 6.65 8.94
CA GLY A 139 36.06 6.02 10.19
C GLY A 139 35.34 6.56 11.43
N ALA A 140 34.51 7.61 11.29
CA ALA A 140 33.66 8.09 12.37
C ALA A 140 32.48 7.15 12.61
N VAL A 141 32.05 7.07 13.87
CA VAL A 141 30.92 6.25 14.30
C VAL A 141 29.87 7.13 14.95
N GLY A 142 28.72 7.25 14.30
CA GLY A 142 27.52 7.86 14.85
C GLY A 142 26.78 6.89 15.77
N TYR A 143 26.33 7.36 16.92
CA TYR A 143 25.55 6.61 17.89
C TYR A 143 24.21 7.28 18.06
N VAL A 144 23.14 6.49 17.97
CA VAL A 144 21.78 6.92 18.27
C VAL A 144 21.20 5.92 19.25
N THR A 145 20.69 6.40 20.39
CA THR A 145 20.02 5.57 21.38
C THR A 145 18.76 6.26 21.85
N TYR A 146 17.65 5.55 21.85
CA TYR A 146 16.39 6.10 22.32
C TYR A 146 15.53 5.04 22.99
N THR A 147 14.61 5.52 23.83
CA THR A 147 13.65 4.68 24.56
C THR A 147 12.24 5.14 24.25
N GLN A 148 11.33 4.19 24.02
CA GLN A 148 9.91 4.47 23.85
C GLN A 148 9.07 3.70 24.87
N ALA A 149 8.06 4.36 25.43
CA ALA A 149 7.01 3.72 26.21
C ALA A 149 5.85 3.36 25.27
N HIS A 150 5.49 2.08 25.25
CA HIS A 150 4.34 1.53 24.53
C HIS A 150 3.17 1.42 25.51
N LYS A 151 2.30 2.44 25.50
CA LYS A 151 1.22 2.58 26.48
C LYS A 151 0.15 1.50 26.35
N ASP A 152 -0.06 1.01 25.13
CA ASP A 152 -0.98 -0.09 24.85
C ASP A 152 -0.25 -1.20 24.04
N PRO A 153 0.14 -2.30 24.69
CA PRO A 153 0.80 -3.41 24.01
C PRO A 153 -0.07 -4.18 22.99
N HIS A 154 -1.37 -3.91 22.87
CA HIS A 154 -2.17 -4.40 21.73
C HIS A 154 -1.62 -3.86 20.40
N LEU A 155 -0.98 -2.69 20.44
CA LEU A 155 -0.49 -1.93 19.27
C LEU A 155 1.01 -2.10 19.01
N LEU A 156 1.65 -3.15 19.55
CA LEU A 156 3.06 -3.43 19.27
C LEU A 156 3.28 -3.66 17.77
N SER A 157 4.09 -2.81 17.15
CA SER A 157 4.43 -2.92 15.73
C SER A 157 5.38 -4.10 15.45
N PRO A 158 5.30 -4.72 14.26
CA PRO A 158 6.29 -5.70 13.83
C PRO A 158 7.70 -5.09 13.79
N PHE A 159 8.70 -5.93 14.03
CA PHE A 159 10.11 -5.56 13.85
C PHE A 159 10.63 -6.07 12.51
N TYR A 160 11.01 -5.16 11.61
CA TYR A 160 11.53 -5.50 10.30
C TYR A 160 13.06 -5.54 10.29
N PHE A 161 13.63 -6.58 9.70
CA PHE A 161 15.07 -6.70 9.44
C PHE A 161 15.39 -6.08 8.08
N VAL A 162 15.23 -4.75 8.00
CA VAL A 162 15.50 -3.95 6.81
C VAL A 162 15.77 -2.50 7.20
N SER A 163 16.70 -1.85 6.50
CA SER A 163 17.04 -0.45 6.73
C SER A 163 17.48 0.24 5.45
N TYR A 164 17.51 1.58 5.44
CA TYR A 164 17.97 2.39 4.31
C TYR A 164 19.50 2.31 4.09
N MET A 165 20.23 1.69 5.03
CA MET A 165 21.64 1.32 4.93
C MET A 165 21.79 -0.18 5.19
N PRO A 166 22.85 -0.83 4.67
CA PRO A 166 23.15 -2.20 5.08
C PRO A 166 23.39 -2.30 6.58
N VAL A 167 22.94 -3.39 7.19
CA VAL A 167 23.11 -3.65 8.63
C VAL A 167 24.03 -4.86 8.82
N VAL A 168 25.18 -4.66 9.45
CA VAL A 168 26.18 -5.72 9.65
C VAL A 168 25.70 -6.70 10.70
N ASN A 169 25.26 -6.21 11.86
CA ASN A 169 24.72 -7.02 12.95
C ASN A 169 23.41 -6.41 13.44
N GLU A 170 22.32 -7.15 13.32
CA GLU A 170 21.00 -6.73 13.76
C GLU A 170 20.45 -7.69 14.82
N LYS A 171 19.96 -7.13 15.92
CA LYS A 171 19.41 -7.88 17.04
C LYS A 171 18.07 -7.31 17.49
N PHE A 172 17.06 -8.16 17.57
CA PHE A 172 15.79 -7.84 18.20
C PHE A 172 15.57 -8.75 19.40
N ILE A 173 15.28 -8.16 20.55
CA ILE A 173 15.13 -8.87 21.81
C ILE A 173 13.76 -8.56 22.37
N VAL A 174 13.05 -9.59 22.84
CA VAL A 174 11.81 -9.42 23.58
C VAL A 174 11.98 -10.11 24.93
N THR A 175 11.85 -9.36 26.03
CA THR A 175 11.89 -9.90 27.40
C THR A 175 10.53 -9.75 28.06
N PHE A 176 10.11 -10.78 28.80
CA PHE A 176 8.80 -10.81 29.45
C PHE A 176 8.81 -11.74 30.69
N PRO A 177 7.96 -11.50 31.71
CA PRO A 177 7.86 -12.37 32.88
C PRO A 177 7.39 -13.78 32.52
N ALA A 178 7.83 -14.77 33.30
CA ALA A 178 7.35 -16.16 33.18
C ALA A 178 5.82 -16.30 33.42
N THR A 179 5.20 -15.30 34.05
CA THR A 179 3.75 -15.20 34.27
C THR A 179 2.97 -14.70 33.06
N MET A 180 3.66 -14.40 31.94
CA MET A 180 3.05 -14.06 30.66
C MET A 180 3.28 -15.16 29.63
N GLN A 181 2.25 -15.41 28.81
CA GLN A 181 2.40 -16.18 27.59
C GLN A 181 2.56 -15.23 26.40
N VAL A 182 3.75 -15.20 25.83
CA VAL A 182 4.07 -14.43 24.62
C VAL A 182 4.40 -15.42 23.50
N LYS A 183 3.98 -15.11 22.28
CA LYS A 183 4.32 -15.84 21.05
C LYS A 183 4.98 -14.89 20.07
N TYR A 184 5.70 -15.46 19.10
CA TYR A 184 6.22 -14.72 17.96
C TYR A 184 5.94 -15.48 16.65
N THR A 185 5.86 -14.72 15.56
CA THR A 185 5.80 -15.24 14.20
C THR A 185 6.88 -14.56 13.37
N ILE A 186 7.73 -15.33 12.70
CA ILE A 186 8.72 -14.81 11.75
C ILE A 186 8.12 -14.91 10.35
N MET A 187 7.98 -13.77 9.68
CA MET A 187 7.42 -13.64 8.34
C MET A 187 8.53 -13.45 7.32
N ASN A 188 8.30 -13.91 6.07
CA ASN A 188 9.19 -13.73 4.92
C ASN A 188 10.66 -14.13 5.16
N ASN A 189 10.91 -15.24 5.87
CA ASN A 189 12.26 -15.69 6.21
C ASN A 189 12.75 -16.83 5.31
N ASP A 190 12.37 -16.84 4.03
CA ASP A 190 12.68 -17.94 3.10
C ASP A 190 14.19 -18.10 2.88
N ASP A 191 14.96 -17.01 2.96
CA ASP A 191 16.42 -17.02 2.86
C ASP A 191 17.11 -17.40 4.20
N ASN A 192 16.34 -17.74 5.23
CA ASN A 192 16.82 -18.06 6.58
C ASN A 192 17.75 -16.96 7.16
N LEU A 193 17.43 -15.69 6.88
CA LEU A 193 18.20 -14.52 7.32
C LEU A 193 18.10 -14.30 8.84
N VAL A 194 16.90 -14.54 9.40
CA VAL A 194 16.59 -14.31 10.80
C VAL A 194 16.68 -15.63 11.57
N HIS A 195 17.52 -15.65 12.61
CA HIS A 195 17.65 -16.77 13.54
C HIS A 195 17.17 -16.38 14.93
N VAL A 196 16.40 -17.26 15.56
CA VAL A 196 15.86 -17.06 16.91
C VAL A 196 16.55 -17.96 17.94
N THR A 197 16.76 -17.42 19.14
CA THR A 197 17.15 -18.18 20.34
C THR A 197 16.18 -17.84 21.46
N GLU A 198 15.70 -18.86 22.16
CA GLU A 198 14.79 -18.69 23.29
C GLU A 198 15.53 -18.97 24.61
N ASP A 199 15.38 -18.08 25.59
CA ASP A 199 15.78 -18.33 26.97
C ASP A 199 14.55 -18.27 27.86
N THR A 200 14.06 -19.45 28.28
CA THR A 200 12.86 -19.61 29.09
C THR A 200 13.20 -20.11 30.49
N LYS A 201 14.42 -19.84 30.98
CA LYS A 201 14.86 -20.25 32.32
C LYS A 201 14.70 -19.12 33.33
N GLY A 202 14.05 -19.41 34.45
CA GLY A 202 13.95 -18.48 35.58
C GLY A 202 12.63 -17.69 35.56
N LYS A 203 12.64 -16.49 36.14
CA LYS A 203 11.44 -15.65 36.30
C LYS A 203 11.18 -14.71 35.12
N GLU A 204 12.18 -14.52 34.26
CA GLU A 204 12.11 -13.71 33.05
C GLU A 204 12.47 -14.61 31.87
N HIS A 205 11.66 -14.54 30.82
CA HIS A 205 11.89 -15.24 29.56
C HIS A 205 12.31 -14.23 28.49
N SER A 206 13.04 -14.70 27.47
CA SER A 206 13.41 -13.86 26.34
C SER A 206 13.44 -14.60 25.01
N TYR A 207 13.12 -13.86 23.95
CA TYR A 207 13.34 -14.24 22.56
C TYR A 207 14.39 -13.32 21.96
N ILE A 208 15.42 -13.90 21.35
CA ILE A 208 16.53 -13.17 20.75
C ILE A 208 16.61 -13.53 19.26
N PHE A 209 16.21 -12.59 18.42
CA PHE A 209 16.31 -12.67 16.98
C PHE A 209 17.58 -11.99 16.50
N ARG A 210 18.28 -12.61 15.56
CA ARG A 210 19.52 -12.09 14.95
C ARG A 210 19.48 -12.22 13.45
N ALA A 211 19.93 -11.18 12.76
CA ALA A 211 20.28 -11.21 11.35
C ALA A 211 21.66 -10.56 11.17
N ASN A 212 22.43 -11.06 10.21
CA ASN A 212 23.76 -10.52 9.91
C ASN A 212 23.84 -10.17 8.43
N ASN A 213 24.49 -9.05 8.13
CA ASN A 213 24.72 -8.56 6.78
C ASN A 213 23.41 -8.37 5.99
N VAL A 214 22.44 -7.74 6.62
CA VAL A 214 21.18 -7.35 5.99
C VAL A 214 21.48 -6.29 4.94
N ASP A 215 21.00 -6.52 3.71
CA ASP A 215 21.15 -5.55 2.62
C ASP A 215 20.30 -4.30 2.86
N ALA A 216 20.71 -3.19 2.25
CA ALA A 216 19.90 -1.98 2.26
C ALA A 216 18.59 -2.21 1.49
N TYR A 217 17.52 -1.52 1.93
CA TYR A 217 16.24 -1.50 1.25
C TYR A 217 16.40 -1.05 -0.21
N ALA A 218 15.91 -1.88 -1.13
CA ALA A 218 15.85 -1.56 -2.55
C ALA A 218 14.41 -1.18 -2.93
N GLY A 219 14.20 0.12 -3.19
CA GLY A 219 12.91 0.62 -3.69
C GLY A 219 12.70 0.23 -5.15
N PHE A 220 11.53 -0.30 -5.46
CA PHE A 220 11.11 -0.58 -6.84
C PHE A 220 9.72 0.01 -7.09
N ASP A 221 9.55 0.69 -8.22
CA ASP A 221 8.26 1.23 -8.62
C ASP A 221 7.20 0.12 -8.71
N GLY A 222 6.03 0.39 -8.15
CA GLY A 222 4.93 -0.57 -8.06
C GLY A 222 5.26 -1.83 -7.23
N ALA A 223 6.25 -1.80 -6.34
CA ALA A 223 6.37 -2.83 -5.31
C ALA A 223 5.30 -2.62 -4.23
N PRO A 224 4.74 -3.70 -3.66
CA PRO A 224 3.87 -3.57 -2.50
C PRO A 224 4.65 -3.09 -1.28
N SER A 225 3.93 -2.86 -0.18
CA SER A 225 4.50 -2.66 1.15
C SER A 225 5.59 -3.68 1.45
N ALA A 226 6.67 -3.25 2.12
CA ALA A 226 7.77 -4.12 2.54
C ALA A 226 7.30 -5.29 3.40
N ALA A 227 6.14 -5.19 4.06
CA ALA A 227 5.53 -6.28 4.82
C ALA A 227 5.27 -7.55 3.98
N TYR A 228 5.15 -7.44 2.66
CA TYR A 228 4.95 -8.58 1.77
C TYR A 228 6.22 -9.41 1.50
N TYR A 229 7.42 -8.88 1.73
CA TYR A 229 8.67 -9.55 1.34
C TYR A 229 9.85 -9.33 2.27
N ALA A 230 9.85 -8.31 3.12
CA ALA A 230 10.91 -8.08 4.09
C ALA A 230 10.76 -9.05 5.27
N PRO A 231 11.84 -9.73 5.70
CA PRO A 231 11.81 -10.54 6.91
C PRO A 231 11.45 -9.70 8.13
N HIS A 232 10.48 -10.14 8.92
CA HIS A 232 10.05 -9.42 10.11
C HIS A 232 9.46 -10.32 11.17
N VAL A 233 9.44 -9.83 12.41
CA VAL A 233 8.92 -10.54 13.57
C VAL A 233 7.70 -9.83 14.13
N ILE A 234 6.62 -10.59 14.29
CA ILE A 234 5.39 -10.17 14.95
C ILE A 234 5.40 -10.75 16.37
N ILE A 235 5.07 -9.93 17.37
CA ILE A 235 4.99 -10.35 18.78
C ILE A 235 3.53 -10.32 19.23
N GLN A 236 3.09 -11.39 19.89
CA GLN A 236 1.72 -11.58 20.36
C GLN A 236 1.72 -11.88 21.86
N ILE A 237 1.11 -11.02 22.66
CA ILE A 237 0.84 -11.29 24.08
C ILE A 237 -0.48 -12.06 24.14
N VAL A 238 -0.42 -13.35 24.45
CA VAL A 238 -1.59 -14.24 24.47
C VAL A 238 -2.39 -14.09 25.76
N SER A 239 -1.70 -14.10 26.89
CA SER A 239 -2.31 -14.00 28.23
C SER A 239 -1.28 -13.59 29.28
N TYR A 240 -1.75 -13.14 30.44
CA TYR A 240 -0.91 -12.83 31.60
C TYR A 240 -1.64 -13.19 32.90
N GLU A 241 -0.89 -13.36 33.99
CA GLU A 241 -1.46 -13.50 35.34
C GLU A 241 -1.69 -12.13 35.98
N ASN A 242 -2.88 -11.92 36.55
CA ASN A 242 -3.17 -10.73 37.34
C ASN A 242 -2.58 -10.82 38.76
N GLU A 243 -2.74 -9.76 39.55
CA GLU A 243 -2.20 -9.67 40.92
C GLU A 243 -2.69 -10.79 41.86
N ASN A 244 -3.83 -11.42 41.55
CA ASN A 244 -4.41 -12.52 42.31
C ASN A 244 -4.03 -13.91 41.76
N GLY A 245 -3.12 -14.00 40.78
CA GLY A 245 -2.73 -15.25 40.12
C GLY A 245 -3.77 -15.80 39.13
N GLY A 246 -4.81 -15.03 38.82
CA GLY A 246 -5.81 -15.38 37.82
C GLY A 246 -5.31 -15.09 36.41
N ARG A 247 -5.49 -16.03 35.49
CA ARG A 247 -5.08 -15.86 34.08
C ARG A 247 -6.08 -14.99 33.31
N ILE A 248 -5.59 -13.93 32.67
CA ILE A 248 -6.35 -13.03 31.81
C ILE A 248 -5.91 -13.25 30.35
N ASN A 249 -6.86 -13.51 29.46
CA ASN A 249 -6.61 -13.52 28.01
C ASN A 249 -6.42 -12.09 27.50
N TYR A 250 -5.49 -11.91 26.56
CA TYR A 250 -5.18 -10.61 25.99
C TYR A 250 -5.46 -10.59 24.48
N LEU A 251 -4.55 -11.10 23.66
CA LEU A 251 -4.75 -11.31 22.22
C LEU A 251 -4.39 -12.75 21.86
N GLY A 252 -5.06 -13.73 22.46
CA GLY A 252 -4.76 -15.15 22.26
C GLY A 252 -5.42 -15.77 21.04
N SER A 253 -6.50 -15.16 20.55
CA SER A 253 -7.37 -15.67 19.51
C SER A 253 -8.07 -14.53 18.75
N LEU A 254 -8.71 -14.87 17.63
CA LEU A 254 -9.57 -13.93 16.91
C LEU A 254 -10.77 -13.47 17.75
N ASP A 255 -11.28 -14.30 18.64
CA ASP A 255 -12.34 -13.90 19.58
C ASP A 255 -11.86 -12.80 20.54
N ASP A 256 -10.60 -12.86 20.98
CA ASP A 256 -10.04 -11.83 21.85
C ASP A 256 -9.84 -10.52 21.09
N LEU A 257 -9.31 -10.57 19.86
CA LEU A 257 -9.22 -9.40 18.98
C LEU A 257 -10.59 -8.80 18.71
N TYR A 258 -11.59 -9.64 18.40
CA TYR A 258 -12.95 -9.17 18.14
C TYR A 258 -13.57 -8.49 19.37
N LYS A 259 -13.40 -9.05 20.57
CA LYS A 259 -13.89 -8.41 21.81
C LYS A 259 -13.25 -7.05 22.05
N TRP A 260 -11.94 -6.92 21.78
CA TRP A 260 -11.24 -5.65 21.86
C TRP A 260 -11.80 -4.64 20.84
N ASN A 261 -11.89 -5.03 19.57
CA ASN A 261 -12.46 -4.22 18.49
C ASN A 261 -13.92 -3.81 18.75
N TYR A 262 -14.77 -4.75 19.16
CA TYR A 262 -16.18 -4.50 19.49
C TYR A 262 -16.33 -3.52 20.66
N GLY A 263 -15.35 -3.46 21.56
CA GLY A 263 -15.24 -2.46 22.63
C GLY A 263 -15.31 -1.02 22.13
N PHE A 264 -14.87 -0.74 20.90
CA PHE A 264 -14.91 0.59 20.30
C PHE A 264 -16.29 0.99 19.78
N ILE A 265 -17.16 0.03 19.47
CA ILE A 265 -18.48 0.30 18.86
C ILE A 265 -19.65 0.01 19.80
N ASN A 266 -19.45 -0.74 20.89
CA ASN A 266 -20.53 -1.23 21.75
C ASN A 266 -21.35 -0.15 22.47
N LYS A 267 -20.83 1.09 22.55
CA LYS A 267 -21.50 2.25 23.16
C LYS A 267 -22.17 3.18 22.14
N LEU A 268 -22.09 2.87 20.84
CA LEU A 268 -22.75 3.66 19.81
C LEU A 268 -24.26 3.38 19.79
N ASP A 269 -25.06 4.37 20.20
CA ASP A 269 -26.50 4.35 19.92
C ASP A 269 -26.78 5.12 18.63
N ASN A 270 -26.85 4.38 17.52
CA ASN A 270 -26.95 4.93 16.17
C ASN A 270 -28.32 4.65 15.50
N THR A 271 -29.22 3.88 16.13
CA THR A 271 -30.48 3.43 15.50
C THR A 271 -31.73 4.03 16.14
N ARG A 272 -31.59 4.90 17.13
CA ARG A 272 -32.71 5.52 17.85
C ARG A 272 -32.93 7.01 17.55
N GLU A 273 -32.16 7.59 16.64
CA GLU A 273 -32.19 9.01 16.32
C GLU A 273 -33.34 9.36 15.35
N PRO A 274 -34.37 10.12 15.76
CA PRO A 274 -35.54 10.39 14.91
C PRO A 274 -35.21 11.16 13.63
N TYR A 275 -34.19 12.03 13.68
CA TYR A 275 -33.73 12.78 12.51
C TYR A 275 -33.10 11.85 11.47
N LEU A 276 -32.26 10.91 11.89
CA LEU A 276 -31.65 9.94 10.98
C LEU A 276 -32.71 9.03 10.37
N LYS A 277 -33.73 8.62 11.13
CA LYS A 277 -34.84 7.82 10.57
C LYS A 277 -35.57 8.58 9.46
N LYS A 278 -35.97 9.83 9.71
CA LYS A 278 -36.62 10.68 8.70
C LYS A 278 -35.76 10.90 7.46
N LEU A 279 -34.46 11.09 7.64
CA LEU A 279 -33.51 11.17 6.54
C LEU A 279 -33.51 9.86 5.76
N ALA A 280 -33.32 8.73 6.42
CA ALA A 280 -33.29 7.41 5.77
C ALA A 280 -34.59 7.13 4.99
N ASP A 281 -35.76 7.39 5.58
CA ASP A 281 -37.08 7.31 4.92
C ASP A 281 -37.14 8.16 3.63
N SER A 282 -36.58 9.37 3.68
CA SER A 282 -36.59 10.27 2.53
C SER A 282 -35.65 9.80 1.40
N LEU A 283 -34.53 9.16 1.75
CA LEU A 283 -33.57 8.63 0.78
C LEU A 283 -34.09 7.35 0.09
N THR A 284 -34.96 6.62 0.78
CA THR A 284 -35.53 5.36 0.30
C THR A 284 -36.96 5.49 -0.23
N ALA A 285 -37.53 6.70 -0.21
CA ALA A 285 -38.86 6.98 -0.75
C ALA A 285 -38.95 6.57 -2.23
N GLY A 286 -39.91 5.69 -2.55
CA GLY A 286 -40.12 5.19 -3.91
C GLY A 286 -39.15 4.10 -4.38
N CYS A 287 -38.22 3.64 -3.54
CA CYS A 287 -37.39 2.47 -3.84
C CYS A 287 -38.21 1.18 -3.79
N ASN A 288 -37.98 0.29 -4.74
CA ASN A 288 -38.73 -0.95 -4.92
C ASN A 288 -37.96 -2.19 -4.43
N SER A 289 -36.69 -2.05 -4.07
CA SER A 289 -35.86 -3.16 -3.60
C SER A 289 -34.88 -2.75 -2.49
N PRO A 290 -34.43 -3.71 -1.64
CA PRO A 290 -33.34 -3.49 -0.69
C PRO A 290 -32.06 -2.94 -1.32
N ALA A 291 -31.73 -3.39 -2.53
CA ALA A 291 -30.56 -2.93 -3.28
C ALA A 291 -30.68 -1.44 -3.69
N GLU A 292 -31.84 -1.00 -4.17
CA GLU A 292 -32.09 0.41 -4.50
C GLU A 292 -31.98 1.30 -3.27
N LYS A 293 -32.55 0.87 -2.13
CA LYS A 293 -32.42 1.58 -0.85
C LYS A 293 -30.96 1.75 -0.45
N ALA A 294 -30.20 0.65 -0.47
CA ALA A 294 -28.80 0.65 -0.11
C ALA A 294 -27.96 1.54 -1.03
N ALA A 295 -28.20 1.48 -2.35
CA ALA A 295 -27.50 2.31 -3.34
C ALA A 295 -27.77 3.81 -3.12
N ASN A 296 -29.02 4.20 -2.86
CA ASN A 296 -29.37 5.60 -2.60
C ASN A 296 -28.72 6.12 -1.32
N ILE A 297 -28.77 5.34 -0.24
CA ILE A 297 -28.13 5.70 1.04
C ILE A 297 -26.61 5.84 0.85
N TYR A 298 -25.98 4.87 0.17
CA TYR A 298 -24.55 4.86 -0.08
C TYR A 298 -24.10 6.09 -0.86
N GLN A 299 -24.80 6.40 -1.97
CA GLN A 299 -24.54 7.60 -2.77
C GLN A 299 -24.76 8.89 -1.97
N TRP A 300 -25.78 8.93 -1.11
CA TRP A 300 -26.00 10.09 -0.26
C TRP A 300 -24.84 10.30 0.72
N VAL A 301 -24.36 9.25 1.38
CA VAL A 301 -23.21 9.36 2.29
C VAL A 301 -21.97 9.85 1.55
N GLN A 302 -21.62 9.24 0.40
CA GLN A 302 -20.48 9.65 -0.41
C GLN A 302 -20.57 11.10 -0.90
N GLY A 303 -21.77 11.56 -1.27
CA GLY A 303 -21.99 12.90 -1.82
C GLY A 303 -22.14 14.00 -0.76
N ASN A 304 -22.51 13.66 0.47
CA ASN A 304 -22.88 14.64 1.51
C ASN A 304 -21.96 14.63 2.73
N ILE A 305 -21.10 13.61 2.90
CA ILE A 305 -20.13 13.53 3.98
C ILE A 305 -18.72 13.53 3.38
N LYS A 306 -17.95 14.57 3.66
CA LYS A 306 -16.58 14.71 3.17
C LYS A 306 -15.63 13.82 3.97
N TYR A 307 -14.93 12.91 3.30
CA TYR A 307 -13.86 12.16 3.95
C TYR A 307 -12.68 13.07 4.33
N ILE A 308 -12.29 13.03 5.60
CA ILE A 308 -11.13 13.70 6.15
C ILE A 308 -10.51 12.74 7.17
N ALA A 309 -9.29 12.26 6.90
CA ALA A 309 -8.61 11.31 7.78
C ALA A 309 -8.14 11.97 9.09
N PHE A 310 -8.60 11.46 10.23
CA PHE A 310 -8.21 11.85 11.58
C PHE A 310 -7.73 10.61 12.34
N GLU A 311 -6.51 10.64 12.87
CA GLU A 311 -5.88 9.51 13.56
C GLU A 311 -5.20 9.98 14.86
N ASP A 312 -5.96 10.62 15.76
CA ASP A 312 -5.46 11.12 17.06
C ASP A 312 -5.75 10.14 18.20
N GLY A 313 -4.73 9.43 18.67
CA GLY A 313 -4.85 8.57 19.84
C GLY A 313 -5.99 7.54 19.71
N LEU A 314 -6.92 7.52 20.67
CA LEU A 314 -8.07 6.60 20.66
C LEU A 314 -9.12 6.95 19.59
N GLU A 315 -9.14 8.20 19.10
CA GLU A 315 -10.00 8.58 17.97
C GLU A 315 -9.59 7.83 16.69
N GLY A 316 -8.37 7.29 16.63
CA GLY A 316 -7.96 6.38 15.55
C GLY A 316 -8.71 5.05 15.49
N PHE A 317 -9.45 4.67 16.55
CA PHE A 317 -10.18 3.39 16.62
C PHE A 317 -11.68 3.54 16.85
N VAL A 318 -12.11 4.61 17.53
CA VAL A 318 -13.51 4.79 17.95
C VAL A 318 -14.28 5.63 16.93
N PRO A 319 -15.29 5.07 16.21
CA PRO A 319 -16.18 5.86 15.38
C PRO A 319 -16.99 6.87 16.20
N ARG A 320 -17.32 8.01 15.59
CA ARG A 320 -18.30 8.96 16.16
C ARG A 320 -19.72 8.48 15.90
N ARG A 321 -20.69 9.03 16.62
CA ARG A 321 -22.11 8.73 16.43
C ARG A 321 -22.56 9.20 15.05
N ALA A 322 -23.44 8.44 14.42
CA ALA A 322 -23.96 8.72 13.09
C ALA A 322 -24.61 10.11 12.99
N ILE A 323 -25.30 10.55 14.05
CA ILE A 323 -25.93 11.89 14.10
C ILE A 323 -24.89 13.02 14.12
N ASP A 324 -23.75 12.81 14.79
CA ASP A 324 -22.68 13.82 14.86
C ASP A 324 -21.97 13.94 13.50
N VAL A 325 -21.70 12.81 12.85
CA VAL A 325 -21.16 12.76 11.48
C VAL A 325 -22.12 13.43 10.51
N CYS A 326 -23.42 13.13 10.62
CA CYS A 326 -24.47 13.72 9.81
C CYS A 326 -24.46 15.25 9.98
N ASN A 327 -24.52 15.76 11.21
CA ASN A 327 -24.54 17.20 11.45
C ASN A 327 -23.28 17.93 10.97
N ARG A 328 -22.10 17.30 11.11
CA ARG A 328 -20.81 17.90 10.73
C ARG A 328 -20.52 17.84 9.23
N ARG A 329 -21.07 16.87 8.50
CA ARG A 329 -20.83 16.63 7.06
C ARG A 329 -19.38 16.28 6.70
N PHE A 330 -18.60 15.77 7.65
CA PHE A 330 -17.26 15.20 7.39
C PHE A 330 -16.87 14.18 8.45
N GLY A 331 -15.94 13.29 8.11
CA GLY A 331 -15.40 12.26 9.02
C GLY A 331 -14.33 11.38 8.39
N ASP A 332 -13.67 10.55 9.20
CA ASP A 332 -12.71 9.53 8.76
C ASP A 332 -13.41 8.19 8.38
N CYS A 333 -12.66 7.10 8.20
CA CYS A 333 -13.21 5.83 7.72
C CYS A 333 -14.27 5.24 8.67
N LYS A 334 -14.02 5.37 9.98
CA LYS A 334 -14.89 4.86 11.04
C LYS A 334 -16.17 5.68 11.09
N ASP A 335 -16.07 7.00 10.91
CA ASP A 335 -17.21 7.91 10.82
C ASP A 335 -18.08 7.63 9.59
N MET A 336 -17.46 7.40 8.44
CA MET A 336 -18.16 7.04 7.19
C MET A 336 -18.90 5.69 7.35
N ALA A 337 -18.25 4.69 7.96
CA ALA A 337 -18.88 3.42 8.28
C ALA A 337 -20.05 3.60 9.27
N SER A 338 -19.88 4.43 10.30
CA SER A 338 -20.88 4.69 11.34
C SER A 338 -22.20 5.24 10.78
N ILE A 339 -22.13 6.31 9.99
CA ILE A 339 -23.33 6.90 9.38
C ILE A 339 -23.96 5.97 8.33
N LEU A 340 -23.15 5.28 7.54
CA LEU A 340 -23.64 4.36 6.51
C LEU A 340 -24.37 3.16 7.12
N THR A 341 -23.74 2.48 8.08
CA THR A 341 -24.36 1.35 8.80
C THR A 341 -25.64 1.78 9.50
N SER A 342 -25.66 2.95 10.14
CA SER A 342 -26.85 3.50 10.81
C SER A 342 -28.03 3.70 9.86
N LEU A 343 -27.82 4.41 8.74
CA LEU A 343 -28.89 4.70 7.78
C LEU A 343 -29.44 3.43 7.12
N LEU A 344 -28.55 2.47 6.81
CA LEU A 344 -28.97 1.17 6.26
C LEU A 344 -29.83 0.38 7.27
N GLN A 345 -29.40 0.30 8.54
CA GLN A 345 -30.14 -0.41 9.59
C GLN A 345 -31.50 0.23 9.90
N LEU A 346 -31.60 1.57 9.86
CA LEU A 346 -32.86 2.29 10.03
C LEU A 346 -33.90 1.97 8.95
N GLU A 347 -33.46 1.46 7.80
CA GLU A 347 -34.29 1.01 6.67
C GLU A 347 -34.51 -0.51 6.65
N GLY A 348 -34.14 -1.19 7.74
CA GLY A 348 -34.32 -2.62 7.92
C GLY A 348 -33.35 -3.48 7.12
N LEU A 349 -32.19 -2.93 6.74
CA LEU A 349 -31.15 -3.65 6.01
C LEU A 349 -30.09 -4.22 6.98
N ASP A 350 -29.63 -5.44 6.69
CA ASP A 350 -28.62 -6.16 7.48
C ASP A 350 -27.21 -5.61 7.20
N ALA A 351 -26.93 -4.43 7.75
CA ALA A 351 -25.65 -3.75 7.64
C ALA A 351 -24.84 -3.81 8.95
N TYR A 352 -23.52 -3.92 8.85
CA TYR A 352 -22.63 -4.13 9.99
C TYR A 352 -21.33 -3.36 9.84
N PHE A 353 -20.78 -2.90 10.97
CA PHE A 353 -19.40 -2.42 11.02
C PHE A 353 -18.44 -3.53 10.61
N THR A 354 -17.41 -3.17 9.86
CA THR A 354 -16.43 -4.13 9.34
C THR A 354 -15.04 -3.55 9.44
N TRP A 355 -14.16 -4.22 10.19
CA TRP A 355 -12.73 -3.94 10.19
C TRP A 355 -12.05 -4.69 9.06
N ILE A 356 -11.16 -4.02 8.34
CA ILE A 356 -10.51 -4.59 7.17
C ILE A 356 -9.12 -3.99 6.97
N GLY A 357 -8.14 -4.83 6.63
CA GLY A 357 -6.87 -4.37 6.11
C GLY A 357 -6.98 -3.99 4.64
N THR A 358 -6.38 -2.88 4.25
CA THR A 358 -6.07 -2.60 2.85
C THR A 358 -4.98 -3.54 2.35
N ARG A 359 -4.73 -3.57 1.03
CA ARG A 359 -3.65 -4.35 0.41
C ARG A 359 -2.24 -3.86 0.74
N ASP A 360 -2.09 -2.79 1.51
CA ASP A 360 -0.80 -2.45 2.14
C ASP A 360 -0.42 -3.42 3.27
N ILE A 361 -1.41 -4.13 3.83
CA ILE A 361 -1.23 -5.10 4.91
C ILE A 361 -1.33 -6.52 4.31
N PRO A 362 -0.31 -7.38 4.49
CA PRO A 362 -0.30 -8.73 3.92
C PRO A 362 -1.08 -9.76 4.74
N TYR A 363 -1.50 -9.40 5.96
CA TYR A 363 -2.06 -10.36 6.91
C TYR A 363 -3.55 -10.63 6.67
N ASP A 364 -3.95 -11.84 7.06
CA ASP A 364 -5.34 -12.29 7.15
C ASP A 364 -5.67 -12.60 8.61
N TYR A 365 -6.87 -12.26 9.09
CA TYR A 365 -7.32 -12.47 10.48
C TYR A 365 -7.20 -13.92 10.95
N THR A 366 -7.37 -14.87 10.03
CA THR A 366 -7.22 -16.31 10.31
C THR A 366 -5.79 -16.75 10.58
N SER A 367 -4.79 -15.95 10.18
CA SER A 367 -3.37 -16.24 10.36
C SER A 367 -2.70 -15.34 11.40
N VAL A 368 -3.12 -14.07 11.47
CA VAL A 368 -2.62 -13.06 12.39
C VAL A 368 -3.84 -12.39 13.02
N SER A 369 -4.22 -12.86 14.20
CA SER A 369 -5.35 -12.31 14.95
C SER A 369 -4.91 -11.17 15.87
N LEU A 370 -4.35 -10.11 15.28
CA LEU A 370 -3.83 -8.93 15.97
C LEU A 370 -4.33 -7.64 15.31
N PRO A 371 -4.30 -6.49 16.02
CA PRO A 371 -4.69 -5.19 15.44
C PRO A 371 -3.88 -4.76 14.20
N ILE A 372 -2.69 -5.31 14.00
CA ILE A 372 -1.85 -5.03 12.81
C ILE A 372 -2.43 -5.60 11.50
N THR A 373 -3.52 -6.37 11.57
CA THR A 373 -4.18 -7.01 10.42
C THR A 373 -5.15 -6.08 9.69
N ASP A 374 -5.57 -4.99 10.33
CA ASP A 374 -6.44 -3.99 9.73
C ASP A 374 -5.93 -2.55 9.90
N ASN A 375 -6.35 -1.69 8.98
CA ASN A 375 -6.09 -0.25 9.02
C ASN A 375 -7.26 0.58 8.48
N HIS A 376 -8.42 -0.04 8.31
CA HIS A 376 -9.59 0.59 7.70
C HIS A 376 -10.88 0.04 8.29
N MET A 377 -11.93 0.85 8.25
CA MET A 377 -13.29 0.46 8.65
C MET A 377 -14.29 0.86 7.57
N ILE A 378 -15.18 -0.08 7.24
CA ILE A 378 -16.24 0.09 6.23
C ILE A 378 -17.58 -0.45 6.77
N ALA A 379 -18.64 -0.34 5.97
CA ALA A 379 -19.89 -1.07 6.21
C ALA A 379 -19.95 -2.31 5.31
N SER A 380 -20.32 -3.47 5.87
CA SER A 380 -20.74 -4.64 5.08
C SER A 380 -22.25 -4.77 5.13
N LEU A 381 -22.86 -5.15 4.01
CA LEU A 381 -24.29 -5.34 3.86
C LEU A 381 -24.56 -6.76 3.39
N LYS A 382 -25.51 -7.46 4.02
CA LYS A 382 -25.99 -8.76 3.56
C LYS A 382 -27.25 -8.55 2.70
N LEU A 383 -27.18 -8.85 1.40
CA LEU A 383 -28.34 -8.87 0.50
C LEU A 383 -28.41 -10.23 -0.21
N ASP A 384 -29.58 -10.86 -0.25
CA ASP A 384 -29.82 -12.11 -0.99
C ASP A 384 -28.78 -13.22 -0.73
N ASN A 385 -28.33 -13.35 0.52
CA ASN A 385 -27.24 -14.24 0.98
C ASN A 385 -25.83 -13.89 0.47
N GLU A 386 -25.62 -12.78 -0.22
CA GLU A 386 -24.31 -12.27 -0.63
C GLU A 386 -23.86 -11.09 0.24
N TRP A 387 -22.56 -11.03 0.51
CA TRP A 387 -21.94 -9.92 1.22
C TRP A 387 -21.51 -8.84 0.22
N ILE A 388 -21.95 -7.61 0.45
CA ILE A 388 -21.53 -6.43 -0.28
C ILE A 388 -20.70 -5.56 0.66
N PHE A 389 -19.50 -5.18 0.23
CA PHE A 389 -18.56 -4.38 0.99
C PHE A 389 -18.62 -2.92 0.51
N LEU A 390 -19.13 -2.02 1.35
CA LEU A 390 -19.42 -0.63 1.01
C LEU A 390 -18.40 0.30 1.65
N ASP A 391 -17.46 0.79 0.84
CA ASP A 391 -16.41 1.71 1.25
C ASP A 391 -16.75 3.17 0.87
N ALA A 392 -17.46 3.86 1.76
CA ALA A 392 -17.88 5.24 1.52
C ALA A 392 -16.74 6.27 1.63
N THR A 393 -15.50 5.85 1.94
CA THR A 393 -14.36 6.78 2.02
C THR A 393 -13.88 7.23 0.64
N ASP A 394 -14.06 6.41 -0.39
CA ASP A 394 -13.95 6.82 -1.78
C ASP A 394 -15.29 7.40 -2.26
N PRO A 395 -15.38 8.70 -2.56
CA PRO A 395 -16.63 9.35 -2.95
C PRO A 395 -17.14 8.89 -4.33
N ASN A 396 -16.33 8.12 -5.07
CA ASN A 396 -16.71 7.55 -6.35
C ASN A 396 -16.63 6.02 -6.41
N CYS A 397 -16.49 5.33 -5.27
CA CYS A 397 -16.61 3.88 -5.24
C CYS A 397 -18.01 3.46 -5.71
N ILE A 398 -18.08 2.53 -6.66
CA ILE A 398 -19.32 2.09 -7.31
C ILE A 398 -20.07 1.14 -6.37
N PHE A 399 -21.37 1.34 -6.20
CA PHE A 399 -22.20 0.44 -5.39
C PHE A 399 -22.11 -1.01 -5.93
N GLY A 400 -21.91 -1.98 -5.04
CA GLY A 400 -21.75 -3.39 -5.39
C GLY A 400 -20.33 -3.81 -5.78
N LEU A 401 -19.39 -2.87 -5.95
CA LEU A 401 -17.97 -3.17 -6.09
C LEU A 401 -17.23 -2.75 -4.80
N PRO A 402 -16.29 -3.57 -4.29
CA PRO A 402 -15.40 -3.13 -3.23
C PRO A 402 -14.49 -1.99 -3.74
N SER A 403 -13.87 -1.21 -2.85
CA SER A 403 -12.79 -0.32 -3.28
C SER A 403 -11.58 -1.14 -3.76
N SER A 404 -10.76 -0.57 -4.66
CA SER A 404 -9.63 -1.30 -5.24
C SER A 404 -8.59 -1.75 -4.19
N ALA A 405 -8.52 -1.02 -3.08
CA ALA A 405 -7.59 -1.20 -1.97
C ALA A 405 -7.92 -2.39 -1.05
N ILE A 406 -9.16 -2.90 -1.03
CA ILE A 406 -9.58 -3.97 -0.11
C ILE A 406 -9.83 -5.33 -0.79
N GLN A 407 -9.67 -5.41 -2.11
CA GLN A 407 -9.88 -6.63 -2.88
C GLN A 407 -8.99 -7.78 -2.37
N GLY A 408 -9.55 -8.97 -2.21
CA GLY A 408 -8.84 -10.17 -1.77
C GLY A 408 -8.52 -10.21 -0.27
N LYS A 409 -8.83 -9.15 0.50
CA LYS A 409 -8.58 -9.06 1.94
C LYS A 409 -9.69 -9.73 2.75
N GLN A 410 -9.38 -10.14 3.98
CA GLN A 410 -10.39 -10.62 4.93
C GLN A 410 -11.06 -9.45 5.65
N ALA A 411 -12.39 -9.48 5.70
CA ALA A 411 -13.26 -8.56 6.40
C ALA A 411 -13.73 -9.21 7.72
N LEU A 412 -13.53 -8.51 8.85
CA LEU A 412 -14.07 -8.91 10.16
C LEU A 412 -15.37 -8.14 10.41
N ILE A 413 -16.50 -8.83 10.21
CA ILE A 413 -17.86 -8.26 10.21
C ILE A 413 -18.49 -8.43 11.59
N ALA A 414 -18.89 -7.32 12.21
CA ALA A 414 -19.45 -7.28 13.56
C ALA A 414 -20.95 -7.61 13.60
N ILE A 415 -21.33 -8.87 13.80
CA ILE A 415 -22.74 -9.29 13.82
C ILE A 415 -23.42 -8.90 15.14
N SER A 416 -22.78 -9.19 16.27
CA SER A 416 -23.24 -8.81 17.60
C SER A 416 -22.07 -8.85 18.60
N LYS A 417 -22.29 -8.48 19.86
CA LYS A 417 -21.23 -8.50 20.89
C LYS A 417 -20.45 -9.82 20.96
N ASP A 418 -21.13 -10.94 20.76
CA ASP A 418 -20.55 -12.28 20.93
C ASP A 418 -20.45 -13.06 19.60
N ASN A 419 -20.72 -12.42 18.46
CA ASN A 419 -20.72 -13.08 17.16
C ASN A 419 -20.14 -12.18 16.05
N TYR A 420 -19.31 -12.76 15.20
CA TYR A 420 -18.72 -12.10 14.04
C TYR A 420 -18.65 -13.05 12.85
N LYS A 421 -18.37 -12.49 11.67
CA LYS A 421 -18.04 -13.25 10.47
C LYS A 421 -16.70 -12.80 9.91
N VAL A 422 -15.96 -13.74 9.37
CA VAL A 422 -14.77 -13.46 8.56
C VAL A 422 -15.09 -13.86 7.13
N GLU A 423 -15.05 -12.89 6.23
CA GLU A 423 -15.37 -13.09 4.81
C GLU A 423 -14.24 -12.55 3.95
N ARG A 424 -13.98 -13.17 2.80
CA ARG A 424 -12.99 -12.65 1.85
C ARG A 424 -13.67 -11.72 0.87
N VAL A 425 -13.17 -10.49 0.76
CA VAL A 425 -13.63 -9.53 -0.25
C VAL A 425 -13.30 -10.08 -1.65
N PRO A 426 -14.28 -10.19 -2.56
CA PRO A 426 -14.03 -10.69 -3.90
C PRO A 426 -13.09 -9.78 -4.68
N GLU A 427 -12.26 -10.37 -5.54
CA GLU A 427 -11.51 -9.61 -6.53
C GLU A 427 -12.41 -9.30 -7.72
N VAL A 428 -12.42 -8.04 -8.16
CA VAL A 428 -13.20 -7.60 -9.32
C VAL A 428 -12.53 -8.06 -10.60
N SER A 429 -13.31 -8.70 -11.46
CA SER A 429 -12.80 -9.24 -12.73
C SER A 429 -12.46 -8.14 -13.73
N ALA A 430 -11.57 -8.44 -14.67
CA ALA A 430 -11.10 -7.46 -15.66
C ALA A 430 -12.24 -6.91 -16.55
N GLU A 431 -13.29 -7.71 -16.78
CA GLU A 431 -14.46 -7.37 -17.60
C GLU A 431 -15.32 -6.25 -17.00
N LYS A 432 -15.25 -6.06 -15.68
CA LYS A 432 -15.91 -4.92 -15.02
C LYS A 432 -15.11 -3.62 -15.20
N ASN A 433 -13.82 -3.70 -15.50
CA ASN A 433 -12.90 -2.57 -15.62
C ASN A 433 -12.41 -2.42 -17.06
N THR A 434 -13.27 -1.85 -17.91
CA THR A 434 -12.97 -1.68 -19.34
C THR A 434 -12.63 -0.23 -19.69
N LEU A 435 -11.64 -0.07 -20.56
CA LEU A 435 -11.34 1.16 -21.26
C LEU A 435 -11.48 0.89 -22.76
N ILE A 436 -12.36 1.63 -23.44
CA ILE A 436 -12.60 1.47 -24.88
C ILE A 436 -12.24 2.76 -25.58
N ASP A 437 -11.18 2.73 -26.39
CA ASP A 437 -10.73 3.85 -27.20
C ASP A 437 -11.10 3.64 -28.66
N SER A 438 -11.90 4.55 -29.22
CA SER A 438 -12.16 4.59 -30.66
C SER A 438 -11.55 5.84 -31.27
N THR A 439 -10.53 5.66 -32.09
CA THR A 439 -9.74 6.72 -32.71
C THR A 439 -9.82 6.64 -34.23
N TYR A 440 -10.34 7.70 -34.84
CA TYR A 440 -10.37 7.89 -36.29
C TYR A 440 -9.25 8.84 -36.71
N ILE A 441 -8.47 8.45 -37.71
CA ILE A 441 -7.36 9.24 -38.25
C ILE A 441 -7.44 9.37 -39.76
N SER A 442 -6.93 10.48 -40.27
CA SER A 442 -6.73 10.77 -41.68
C SER A 442 -5.33 11.35 -41.87
N VAL A 443 -4.70 11.02 -42.99
CA VAL A 443 -3.40 11.57 -43.38
C VAL A 443 -3.57 13.02 -43.82
N THR A 444 -2.63 13.87 -43.45
CA THR A 444 -2.49 15.25 -43.93
C THR A 444 -1.14 15.42 -44.61
N ASP A 445 -0.90 16.57 -45.25
CA ASP A 445 0.38 16.87 -45.89
C ASP A 445 1.56 16.88 -44.89
N ASN A 446 1.28 17.11 -43.60
CA ASN A 446 2.29 17.25 -42.55
C ASN A 446 2.10 16.27 -41.38
N GLY A 447 1.45 15.12 -41.60
CA GLY A 447 1.29 14.09 -40.57
C GLY A 447 -0.10 13.47 -40.57
N ILE A 448 -0.74 13.42 -39.39
CA ILE A 448 -2.13 12.95 -39.25
C ILE A 448 -2.98 13.93 -38.46
N LYS A 449 -4.29 13.89 -38.72
CA LYS A 449 -5.31 14.50 -37.87
C LYS A 449 -6.40 13.48 -37.54
N GLY A 450 -7.05 13.64 -36.41
CA GLY A 450 -8.03 12.67 -35.97
C GLY A 450 -8.98 13.14 -34.87
N ARG A 451 -9.87 12.22 -34.50
CA ARG A 451 -10.78 12.35 -33.36
C ARG A 451 -10.76 11.05 -32.59
N SER A 452 -10.63 11.15 -31.27
CA SER A 452 -10.72 10.00 -30.37
C SER A 452 -11.93 10.15 -29.44
N SER A 453 -12.51 9.02 -29.07
CA SER A 453 -13.59 8.89 -28.10
C SER A 453 -13.26 7.71 -27.19
N VAL A 454 -12.90 8.00 -25.94
CA VAL A 454 -12.50 7.01 -24.94
C VAL A 454 -13.61 6.84 -23.90
N TYR A 455 -14.06 5.62 -23.70
CA TYR A 455 -15.02 5.23 -22.67
C TYR A 455 -14.28 4.59 -21.50
N TYR A 456 -14.59 5.06 -20.29
CA TYR A 456 -14.02 4.56 -19.04
C TYR A 456 -15.15 3.94 -18.20
N ASN A 457 -14.96 2.68 -17.79
CA ASN A 457 -15.92 1.89 -17.02
C ASN A 457 -15.26 1.23 -15.80
N GLY A 458 -16.03 0.96 -14.76
CA GLY A 458 -15.52 0.40 -13.51
C GLY A 458 -14.53 1.36 -12.84
N TYR A 459 -13.42 0.84 -12.33
CA TYR A 459 -12.43 1.68 -11.64
C TYR A 459 -11.80 2.74 -12.54
N TRP A 460 -11.70 2.53 -13.86
CA TRP A 460 -11.26 3.58 -14.79
C TRP A 460 -12.19 4.78 -14.79
N GLY A 461 -13.50 4.53 -14.67
CA GLY A 461 -14.51 5.57 -14.60
C GLY A 461 -14.45 6.30 -13.26
N ALA A 462 -14.35 5.55 -12.16
CA ALA A 462 -14.21 6.10 -10.81
C ALA A 462 -12.96 7.00 -10.69
N ASP A 463 -11.81 6.58 -11.24
CA ASP A 463 -10.59 7.39 -11.31
C ASP A 463 -10.80 8.72 -12.03
N VAL A 464 -11.48 8.71 -13.19
CA VAL A 464 -11.83 9.95 -13.91
C VAL A 464 -12.70 10.86 -13.04
N TYR A 465 -13.70 10.33 -12.34
CA TYR A 465 -14.53 11.14 -11.43
C TYR A 465 -13.71 11.72 -10.28
N ASN A 466 -12.86 10.91 -9.63
CA ASN A 466 -12.00 11.31 -8.52
C ASN A 466 -11.03 12.41 -8.95
N ARG A 467 -10.39 12.25 -10.11
CA ARG A 467 -9.46 13.26 -10.65
C ARG A 467 -10.15 14.57 -10.97
N LEU A 468 -11.34 14.53 -11.59
CA LEU A 468 -12.07 15.73 -11.99
C LEU A 468 -12.75 16.45 -10.82
N MET A 469 -13.03 15.77 -9.71
CA MET A 469 -13.69 16.35 -8.54
C MET A 469 -12.92 17.54 -7.95
N PHE A 470 -11.58 17.48 -7.97
CA PHE A 470 -10.70 18.50 -7.39
C PHE A 470 -9.93 19.30 -8.45
N SER A 471 -10.30 19.16 -9.73
CA SER A 471 -9.58 19.81 -10.83
C SER A 471 -10.20 21.16 -11.21
N ASP A 472 -9.36 22.18 -11.33
CA ASP A 472 -9.73 23.42 -12.04
C ASP A 472 -9.73 23.20 -13.57
N ALA A 473 -10.04 24.26 -14.34
CA ALA A 473 -10.09 24.18 -15.81
C ALA A 473 -8.74 23.81 -16.45
N LYS A 474 -7.63 24.33 -15.91
CA LYS A 474 -6.28 24.04 -16.41
C LYS A 474 -5.88 22.61 -16.07
N GLN A 475 -6.08 22.18 -14.83
CA GLN A 475 -5.83 20.81 -14.37
C GLN A 475 -6.68 19.79 -15.13
N THR A 476 -7.94 20.13 -15.41
CA THR A 476 -8.83 19.33 -16.26
C THR A 476 -8.28 19.20 -17.66
N ARG A 477 -7.86 20.31 -18.29
CA ARG A 477 -7.27 20.28 -19.63
C ARG A 477 -5.97 19.49 -19.67
N ASP A 478 -5.10 19.65 -18.68
CA ASP A 478 -3.84 18.92 -18.55
C ASP A 478 -4.09 17.40 -18.39
N TYR A 479 -5.10 17.02 -17.57
CA TYR A 479 -5.53 15.64 -17.41
C TYR A 479 -6.08 15.04 -18.70
N VAL A 480 -6.98 15.75 -19.39
CA VAL A 480 -7.53 15.28 -20.68
C VAL A 480 -6.40 15.15 -21.71
N LYS A 481 -5.48 16.12 -21.79
CA LYS A 481 -4.32 16.02 -22.70
C LYS A 481 -3.47 14.79 -22.41
N TYR A 482 -3.26 14.46 -21.14
CA TYR A 482 -2.54 13.24 -20.75
C TYR A 482 -3.30 11.97 -21.18
N ARG A 483 -4.60 11.87 -20.88
CA ARG A 483 -5.42 10.69 -21.19
C ARG A 483 -5.70 10.49 -22.68
N MET A 484 -5.72 11.57 -23.45
CA MET A 484 -6.01 11.56 -24.88
C MET A 484 -4.74 11.58 -25.74
N GLY A 485 -3.54 11.60 -25.12
CA GLY A 485 -2.27 11.64 -25.83
C GLY A 485 -2.10 10.43 -26.75
N LYS A 486 -1.71 10.67 -28.01
CA LYS A 486 -1.56 9.63 -29.04
C LYS A 486 -0.32 9.85 -29.89
N ALA A 487 0.14 8.76 -30.48
CA ALA A 487 1.15 8.63 -31.52
C ALA A 487 2.57 9.03 -31.09
N SER A 488 2.81 10.30 -30.77
CA SER A 488 4.12 10.83 -30.42
C SER A 488 4.05 12.01 -29.45
N ASN A 489 5.19 12.49 -28.99
CA ASN A 489 5.30 13.71 -28.18
C ASN A 489 4.92 15.00 -28.93
N LYS A 490 4.68 14.93 -30.25
CA LYS A 490 4.14 16.03 -31.07
C LYS A 490 2.61 16.11 -31.07
N PHE A 491 1.92 15.32 -30.25
CA PHE A 491 0.48 15.36 -30.11
C PHE A 491 -0.04 16.76 -29.71
N ILE A 492 -0.92 17.30 -30.54
CA ILE A 492 -1.61 18.57 -30.31
C ILE A 492 -3.10 18.28 -30.12
N MET A 493 -3.57 18.48 -28.90
CA MET A 493 -5.00 18.35 -28.57
C MET A 493 -5.77 19.58 -29.04
N GLY A 494 -6.81 19.36 -29.84
CA GLY A 494 -7.82 20.35 -30.17
C GLY A 494 -8.92 20.44 -29.11
N ASP A 495 -10.13 20.73 -29.54
CA ASP A 495 -11.29 20.77 -28.65
C ASP A 495 -11.61 19.40 -28.06
N TYR A 496 -12.06 19.41 -26.80
CA TYR A 496 -12.43 18.20 -26.08
C TYR A 496 -13.79 18.34 -25.39
N ALA A 497 -14.41 17.20 -25.09
CA ALA A 497 -15.65 17.12 -24.32
C ALA A 497 -15.56 15.95 -23.32
N ILE A 498 -16.09 16.16 -22.12
CA ILE A 498 -16.21 15.14 -21.08
C ILE A 498 -17.70 14.90 -20.85
N ASN A 499 -18.17 13.68 -21.13
CA ASN A 499 -19.55 13.26 -20.98
C ASN A 499 -19.66 12.27 -19.82
N LYS A 500 -20.28 12.68 -18.72
CA LYS A 500 -20.65 11.78 -17.60
C LYS A 500 -21.92 11.01 -17.99
N LEU A 501 -21.76 9.75 -18.35
CA LEU A 501 -22.85 8.92 -18.91
C LEU A 501 -23.72 8.29 -17.82
N SER A 502 -23.12 7.92 -16.69
CA SER A 502 -23.83 7.37 -15.52
C SER A 502 -23.05 7.74 -14.26
N ASN A 503 -23.69 8.47 -13.34
CA ASN A 503 -23.10 8.77 -12.02
C ASN A 503 -23.08 7.55 -11.10
N ALA A 504 -24.05 6.63 -11.24
CA ALA A 504 -24.14 5.42 -10.41
C ALA A 504 -23.02 4.43 -10.74
N ASP A 505 -22.77 4.20 -12.03
CA ASP A 505 -21.74 3.26 -12.51
C ASP A 505 -20.39 3.93 -12.79
N LYS A 506 -20.31 5.24 -12.55
CA LYS A 506 -19.16 6.11 -12.89
C LYS A 506 -18.71 6.01 -14.36
N ARG A 507 -19.63 5.75 -15.30
CA ARG A 507 -19.30 5.68 -16.72
C ARG A 507 -19.03 7.08 -17.28
N VAL A 508 -17.84 7.26 -17.87
CA VAL A 508 -17.43 8.53 -18.49
C VAL A 508 -16.98 8.28 -19.92
N ASN A 509 -17.26 9.23 -20.80
CA ASN A 509 -16.69 9.29 -22.12
C ASN A 509 -15.95 10.62 -22.33
N ILE A 510 -14.69 10.55 -22.76
CA ILE A 510 -13.90 11.72 -23.13
C ILE A 510 -13.67 11.70 -24.63
N LYS A 511 -13.98 12.81 -25.30
CA LYS A 511 -13.75 12.99 -26.74
C LYS A 511 -12.74 14.10 -26.94
N ALA A 512 -11.85 13.95 -27.91
CA ALA A 512 -10.94 15.03 -28.32
C ALA A 512 -10.65 14.96 -29.82
N GLY A 513 -10.62 16.12 -30.47
CA GLY A 513 -9.93 16.28 -31.75
C GLY A 513 -8.43 16.41 -31.52
N PHE A 514 -7.61 16.02 -32.50
CA PHE A 514 -6.17 16.16 -32.40
C PHE A 514 -5.48 16.22 -33.76
N GLU A 515 -4.25 16.72 -33.72
CA GLU A 515 -3.28 16.65 -34.81
C GLU A 515 -1.95 16.11 -34.29
N VAL A 516 -1.23 15.37 -35.12
CA VAL A 516 0.13 14.91 -34.83
C VAL A 516 1.00 15.21 -36.05
N PRO A 517 1.72 16.35 -36.02
CA PRO A 517 2.67 16.69 -37.07
C PRO A 517 3.80 15.66 -37.19
N ASP A 518 4.35 15.54 -38.39
CA ASP A 518 5.47 14.66 -38.73
C ASP A 518 5.23 13.19 -38.36
N TYR A 519 3.96 12.75 -38.40
CA TYR A 519 3.59 11.36 -38.13
C TYR A 519 3.37 10.59 -39.43
N GLY A 520 3.90 9.38 -39.46
CA GLY A 520 4.00 8.61 -40.69
C GLY A 520 5.19 9.05 -41.54
N LYS A 521 5.61 8.18 -42.46
CA LYS A 521 6.79 8.41 -43.29
C LYS A 521 6.43 8.25 -44.76
N LYS A 522 6.66 9.29 -45.56
CA LYS A 522 6.51 9.23 -47.01
C LYS A 522 7.86 8.94 -47.67
N ILE A 523 7.93 7.93 -48.52
CA ILE A 523 9.11 7.56 -49.30
C ILE A 523 8.66 7.33 -50.73
N ALA A 524 9.08 8.20 -51.66
CA ALA A 524 8.59 8.20 -53.03
C ALA A 524 7.05 8.19 -53.10
N ASP A 525 6.46 7.14 -53.67
CA ASP A 525 5.01 6.96 -53.83
C ASP A 525 4.37 6.14 -52.69
N GLU A 526 5.14 5.79 -51.66
CA GLU A 526 4.67 5.02 -50.51
C GLU A 526 4.51 5.90 -49.25
N LEU A 527 3.51 5.57 -48.44
CA LEU A 527 3.26 6.16 -47.14
C LEU A 527 3.14 5.06 -46.08
N TYR A 528 3.98 5.15 -45.05
CA TYR A 528 4.07 4.22 -43.93
C TYR A 528 3.37 4.84 -42.72
N ILE A 529 2.29 4.21 -42.23
CA ILE A 529 1.51 4.68 -41.09
C ILE A 529 1.44 3.59 -40.02
N ASN A 530 1.90 3.88 -38.81
CA ASN A 530 1.73 3.00 -37.67
C ASN A 530 0.34 3.21 -37.04
N LEU A 531 -0.47 2.16 -36.92
CA LEU A 531 -1.81 2.24 -36.31
C LEU A 531 -1.81 1.97 -34.80
N ASN A 532 -0.66 1.58 -34.23
CA ASN A 532 -0.44 1.47 -32.79
C ASN A 532 -0.12 2.86 -32.21
N LEU A 533 -1.14 3.72 -32.17
CA LEU A 533 -1.00 5.10 -31.71
C LEU A 533 -0.65 5.19 -30.23
N GLU A 534 -0.97 4.19 -29.42
CA GLU A 534 -0.57 4.13 -28.02
C GLU A 534 0.19 2.83 -27.77
N LYS A 535 1.41 2.95 -27.27
CA LYS A 535 2.29 1.81 -27.01
C LYS A 535 2.30 1.55 -25.51
N LEU A 536 1.40 0.67 -25.07
CA LEU A 536 1.24 0.34 -23.65
C LEU A 536 2.49 -0.41 -23.13
N PHE A 537 2.78 -0.26 -21.84
CA PHE A 537 3.83 -1.01 -21.14
C PHE A 537 5.29 -0.80 -21.60
N VAL A 538 5.61 0.15 -22.49
CA VAL A 538 6.97 0.34 -23.06
C VAL A 538 8.09 0.40 -22.01
N ASN A 539 7.79 0.91 -20.80
CA ASN A 539 8.76 1.04 -19.70
C ASN A 539 8.51 0.05 -18.54
N GLN A 540 7.80 -1.05 -18.78
CA GLN A 540 7.41 -2.02 -17.74
C GLN A 540 8.12 -3.38 -17.86
N ILE A 541 9.19 -3.48 -18.65
CA ILE A 541 10.08 -4.64 -18.58
C ILE A 541 10.76 -4.65 -17.21
N ILE A 542 10.67 -5.79 -16.52
CA ILE A 542 11.22 -5.96 -15.19
C ILE A 542 12.68 -6.42 -15.29
N ASP A 543 13.60 -5.70 -14.66
CA ASP A 543 14.99 -6.14 -14.49
C ASP A 543 15.05 -7.27 -13.44
N THR A 544 14.96 -8.52 -13.92
CA THR A 544 14.95 -9.72 -13.06
C THR A 544 16.28 -9.99 -12.38
N ALA A 545 17.37 -9.33 -12.80
CA ALA A 545 18.66 -9.44 -12.11
C ALA A 545 18.68 -8.62 -10.81
N LYS A 546 17.88 -7.55 -10.73
CA LYS A 546 17.80 -6.65 -9.57
C LYS A 546 16.54 -6.87 -8.73
N ARG A 547 15.38 -6.98 -9.36
CA ARG A 547 14.09 -7.03 -8.66
C ARG A 547 13.74 -8.47 -8.27
N ARG A 548 13.65 -8.72 -6.97
CA ARG A 548 13.17 -9.99 -6.38
C ARG A 548 11.87 -9.86 -5.60
N VAL A 549 11.25 -8.68 -5.64
CA VAL A 549 10.01 -8.37 -4.91
C VAL A 549 8.83 -8.23 -5.89
N PRO A 550 7.59 -8.57 -5.48
CA PRO A 550 6.41 -8.56 -6.35
C PRO A 550 6.13 -7.20 -7.00
N VAL A 551 5.32 -7.19 -8.06
CA VAL A 551 4.69 -5.98 -8.64
C VAL A 551 3.22 -5.97 -8.26
N GLU A 552 2.76 -4.88 -7.66
CA GLU A 552 1.36 -4.66 -7.37
C GLU A 552 0.68 -3.85 -8.48
N ASN A 553 -0.57 -4.18 -8.76
CA ASN A 553 -1.46 -3.43 -9.62
C ASN A 553 -2.78 -3.14 -8.89
N GLU A 554 -3.39 -1.99 -9.17
CA GLU A 554 -4.57 -1.52 -8.46
C GLU A 554 -5.83 -2.35 -8.74
N PHE A 555 -6.02 -2.78 -9.99
CA PHE A 555 -7.16 -3.60 -10.39
C PHE A 555 -6.90 -4.30 -11.72
N LYS A 556 -7.55 -5.45 -11.94
CA LYS A 556 -7.53 -6.16 -13.22
C LYS A 556 -8.34 -5.37 -14.26
N TYR A 557 -7.91 -5.32 -15.52
CA TYR A 557 -8.60 -4.53 -16.54
C TYR A 557 -8.47 -5.06 -17.96
N ILE A 558 -9.38 -4.60 -18.83
CA ILE A 558 -9.33 -4.78 -20.28
C ILE A 558 -9.27 -3.41 -20.95
N ILE A 559 -8.33 -3.25 -21.89
CA ILE A 559 -8.23 -2.10 -22.79
C ILE A 559 -8.56 -2.57 -24.20
N LYS A 560 -9.49 -1.89 -24.88
CA LYS A 560 -9.80 -2.11 -26.30
C LYS A 560 -9.48 -0.83 -27.07
N GLN A 561 -8.69 -0.92 -28.13
CA GLN A 561 -8.34 0.22 -28.98
C GLN A 561 -8.73 -0.07 -30.42
N TYR A 562 -9.53 0.81 -30.99
CA TYR A 562 -9.95 0.79 -32.38
C TYR A 562 -9.28 1.97 -33.07
N THR A 563 -8.23 1.72 -33.86
CA THR A 563 -7.63 2.74 -34.72
C THR A 563 -8.17 2.56 -36.14
N ILE A 564 -8.93 3.53 -36.62
CA ILE A 564 -9.50 3.54 -37.97
C ILE A 564 -8.77 4.60 -38.81
N LEU A 565 -8.04 4.16 -39.83
CA LEU A 565 -7.40 5.01 -40.82
C LEU A 565 -8.28 5.15 -42.06
N ASP A 566 -8.60 6.39 -42.43
CA ASP A 566 -9.18 6.70 -43.74
C ASP A 566 -8.09 6.69 -44.81
N VAL A 567 -8.20 5.78 -45.78
CA VAL A 567 -7.21 5.66 -46.86
C VAL A 567 -7.50 6.77 -47.89
N PRO A 568 -6.55 7.68 -48.17
CA PRO A 568 -6.79 8.73 -49.16
C PRO A 568 -7.13 8.13 -50.53
N GLU A 569 -8.06 8.74 -51.27
CA GLU A 569 -8.55 8.21 -52.56
C GLU A 569 -7.44 7.97 -53.58
N SER A 570 -6.35 8.74 -53.51
CA SER A 570 -5.16 8.62 -54.35
C SER A 570 -4.23 7.48 -53.98
N TYR A 571 -4.54 6.68 -52.96
CA TYR A 571 -3.72 5.56 -52.50
C TYR A 571 -4.50 4.24 -52.46
N THR A 572 -3.76 3.13 -52.48
CA THR A 572 -4.22 1.77 -52.17
C THR A 572 -3.36 1.17 -51.07
N VAL A 573 -3.90 0.22 -50.29
CA VAL A 573 -3.13 -0.50 -49.27
C VAL A 573 -2.25 -1.55 -49.97
N SER A 574 -0.94 -1.37 -49.95
CA SER A 574 0.03 -2.32 -50.53
C SER A 574 0.52 -3.34 -49.51
N TYR A 575 0.53 -2.97 -48.22
CA TYR A 575 0.85 -3.88 -47.13
C TYR A 575 -0.03 -3.62 -45.90
N MET A 576 -0.51 -4.71 -45.32
CA MET A 576 -1.22 -4.73 -44.04
C MET A 576 -0.53 -5.72 -43.11
N PRO A 577 -0.23 -5.35 -41.85
CA PRO A 577 0.37 -6.27 -40.90
C PRO A 577 -0.50 -7.50 -40.66
N LYS A 578 0.13 -8.60 -40.25
CA LYS A 578 -0.59 -9.84 -39.89
C LYS A 578 -1.27 -9.69 -38.54
N ASN A 579 -2.41 -10.38 -38.38
CA ASN A 579 -3.06 -10.51 -37.08
C ASN A 579 -2.14 -11.27 -36.11
N TYR A 580 -2.19 -10.89 -34.84
CA TYR A 580 -1.37 -11.49 -33.80
C TYR A 580 -2.14 -11.60 -32.48
N SER A 581 -1.84 -12.64 -31.71
CA SER A 581 -2.40 -12.82 -30.36
C SER A 581 -1.46 -13.60 -29.45
N ILE A 582 -1.44 -13.21 -28.18
CA ILE A 582 -0.87 -13.95 -27.06
C ILE A 582 -1.90 -14.00 -25.94
N ASP A 583 -1.99 -15.12 -25.25
CA ASP A 583 -2.91 -15.28 -24.13
C ASP A 583 -2.27 -16.14 -23.04
N ASN A 584 -2.24 -15.61 -21.83
CA ASN A 584 -1.83 -16.32 -20.62
C ASN A 584 -2.52 -15.70 -19.38
N ASP A 585 -2.31 -16.31 -18.22
CA ASP A 585 -2.98 -15.93 -16.96
C ASP A 585 -2.65 -14.51 -16.49
N ILE A 586 -1.53 -13.92 -16.95
CA ILE A 586 -1.03 -12.61 -16.52
C ILE A 586 -1.45 -11.52 -17.51
N LEU A 587 -1.25 -11.77 -18.81
CA LEU A 587 -1.48 -10.83 -19.89
C LEU A 587 -2.08 -11.54 -21.11
N GLY A 588 -3.20 -11.01 -21.60
CA GLY A 588 -3.72 -11.29 -22.93
C GLY A 588 -3.51 -10.08 -23.83
N PHE A 589 -3.12 -10.30 -25.08
CA PHE A 589 -3.07 -9.27 -26.11
C PHE A 589 -3.48 -9.84 -27.46
N SER A 590 -4.29 -9.13 -28.20
CA SER A 590 -4.54 -9.42 -29.61
C SER A 590 -4.60 -8.14 -30.42
N ILE A 591 -4.14 -8.20 -31.67
CA ILE A 591 -4.31 -7.16 -32.67
C ILE A 591 -4.81 -7.78 -33.97
N LYS A 592 -5.88 -7.21 -34.51
CA LYS A 592 -6.49 -7.63 -35.77
C LYS A 592 -6.56 -6.45 -36.72
N TYR A 593 -6.08 -6.67 -37.94
CA TYR A 593 -6.14 -5.71 -39.03
C TYR A 593 -7.20 -6.15 -40.05
N SER A 594 -8.02 -5.21 -40.50
CA SER A 594 -8.98 -5.43 -41.59
C SER A 594 -9.05 -4.20 -42.48
N GLN A 595 -9.55 -4.39 -43.70
CA GLN A 595 -9.84 -3.31 -44.64
C GLN A 595 -11.29 -3.42 -45.11
N GLU A 596 -12.04 -2.34 -44.95
CA GLU A 596 -13.45 -2.27 -45.37
C GLU A 596 -13.83 -0.82 -45.73
N ASN A 597 -14.63 -0.63 -46.77
CA ASN A 597 -15.19 0.67 -47.16
C ASN A 597 -14.16 1.82 -47.26
N GLY A 598 -12.98 1.55 -47.84
CA GLY A 598 -11.91 2.55 -47.99
C GLY A 598 -11.13 2.84 -46.70
N LYS A 599 -11.29 2.04 -45.65
CA LYS A 599 -10.64 2.23 -44.34
C LYS A 599 -9.81 1.03 -43.96
N VAL A 600 -8.74 1.27 -43.21
CA VAL A 600 -7.98 0.22 -42.51
C VAL A 600 -8.27 0.33 -41.02
N ILE A 601 -8.62 -0.78 -40.40
CA ILE A 601 -8.99 -0.86 -38.98
C ILE A 601 -7.98 -1.74 -38.27
N ALA A 602 -7.38 -1.22 -37.20
CA ALA A 602 -6.61 -2.00 -36.24
C ALA A 602 -7.42 -2.10 -34.93
N LEU A 603 -7.87 -3.31 -34.59
CA LEU A 603 -8.52 -3.62 -33.34
C LEU A 603 -7.53 -4.30 -32.40
N GLN A 604 -7.17 -3.61 -31.32
CA GLN A 604 -6.36 -4.13 -30.24
C GLN A 604 -7.23 -4.45 -29.03
N GLU A 605 -6.99 -5.59 -28.41
CA GLU A 605 -7.55 -5.93 -27.10
C GLU A 605 -6.41 -6.40 -26.19
N LEU A 606 -6.32 -5.79 -25.01
CA LEU A 606 -5.33 -6.06 -23.99
C LEU A 606 -6.04 -6.39 -22.68
N ARG A 607 -5.69 -7.51 -22.04
CA ARG A 607 -6.20 -7.92 -20.74
C ARG A 607 -5.03 -8.03 -19.77
N GLN A 608 -5.03 -7.25 -18.69
CA GLN A 608 -4.13 -7.42 -17.55
C GLN A 608 -4.92 -8.06 -16.40
N ASN A 609 -4.42 -9.19 -15.88
CA ASN A 609 -5.23 -10.09 -15.04
C ASN A 609 -4.58 -10.48 -13.70
N PHE A 610 -3.81 -9.58 -13.09
CA PHE A 610 -3.28 -9.76 -11.73
C PHE A 610 -3.46 -8.51 -10.86
N LEU A 611 -3.68 -8.71 -9.57
CA LEU A 611 -3.48 -7.66 -8.55
C LEU A 611 -2.04 -7.67 -8.02
N MET A 612 -1.41 -8.85 -7.96
CA MET A 612 -0.05 -9.03 -7.51
C MET A 612 0.69 -10.00 -8.43
N LEU A 613 1.73 -9.53 -9.12
CA LEU A 613 2.62 -10.35 -9.93
C LEU A 613 3.84 -10.75 -9.10
N GLN A 614 3.88 -12.03 -8.73
CA GLN A 614 4.99 -12.62 -7.98
C GLN A 614 6.25 -12.75 -8.86
N PRO A 615 7.47 -12.76 -8.29
CA PRO A 615 8.72 -12.87 -9.03
C PRO A 615 8.78 -14.04 -10.02
N LYS A 616 8.16 -15.17 -9.67
CA LYS A 616 8.03 -16.35 -10.55
C LYS A 616 7.33 -16.06 -11.89
N GLY A 617 6.50 -15.03 -11.96
CA GLY A 617 5.78 -14.61 -13.17
C GLY A 617 6.54 -13.60 -14.04
N PHE A 618 7.69 -13.06 -13.60
CA PHE A 618 8.40 -11.99 -14.32
C PHE A 618 8.90 -12.42 -15.69
N ALA A 619 9.35 -13.67 -15.83
CA ALA A 619 9.80 -14.19 -17.12
C ALA A 619 8.64 -14.21 -18.14
N THR A 620 7.47 -14.69 -17.74
CA THR A 620 6.25 -14.72 -18.57
C THR A 620 5.80 -13.32 -18.95
N TRP A 621 5.79 -12.38 -17.99
CA TRP A 621 5.49 -10.97 -18.23
C TRP A 621 6.44 -10.35 -19.26
N ASN A 622 7.75 -10.43 -19.03
CA ASN A 622 8.76 -9.85 -19.91
C ASN A 622 8.72 -10.46 -21.32
N ASN A 623 8.51 -11.77 -21.44
CA ASN A 623 8.39 -12.44 -22.74
C ASN A 623 7.12 -12.00 -23.49
N SER A 624 6.03 -11.78 -22.77
CA SER A 624 4.78 -11.25 -23.35
C SER A 624 4.97 -9.81 -23.83
N LEU A 625 5.64 -8.96 -23.05
CA LEU A 625 5.93 -7.57 -23.44
C LEU A 625 6.88 -7.47 -24.64
N LYS A 626 7.93 -8.31 -24.72
CA LYS A 626 8.82 -8.34 -25.90
C LYS A 626 8.06 -8.66 -27.18
N GLN A 627 7.15 -9.63 -27.11
CA GLN A 627 6.26 -9.99 -28.20
C GLN A 627 5.33 -8.83 -28.57
N LEU A 628 4.67 -8.22 -27.58
CA LEU A 628 3.85 -7.02 -27.78
C LEU A 628 4.61 -5.88 -28.48
N PHE A 629 5.82 -5.57 -28.00
CA PHE A 629 6.62 -4.47 -28.56
C PHE A 629 7.07 -4.72 -30.00
N SER A 630 7.19 -5.98 -30.42
CA SER A 630 7.43 -6.29 -31.84
C SER A 630 6.24 -5.86 -32.70
N GLN A 631 5.00 -6.08 -32.23
CA GLN A 631 3.79 -5.71 -32.95
C GLN A 631 3.60 -4.18 -33.02
N TYR A 632 4.04 -3.44 -31.99
CA TYR A 632 4.01 -1.98 -31.99
C TYR A 632 4.95 -1.32 -33.02
N LYS A 633 5.83 -2.09 -33.67
CA LYS A 633 6.68 -1.61 -34.77
C LYS A 633 6.04 -1.77 -36.14
N GLU A 634 4.95 -2.53 -36.26
CA GLU A 634 4.28 -2.79 -37.53
C GLU A 634 3.61 -1.52 -38.08
N GLU A 635 3.72 -1.33 -39.39
CA GLU A 635 3.19 -0.19 -40.13
C GLU A 635 2.34 -0.67 -41.30
N VAL A 636 1.22 0.01 -41.57
CA VAL A 636 0.45 -0.14 -42.80
C VAL A 636 1.16 0.65 -43.89
N VAL A 637 1.30 0.08 -45.08
CA VAL A 637 1.87 0.77 -46.25
C VAL A 637 0.77 1.07 -47.24
N LEU A 638 0.68 2.34 -47.62
CA LEU A 638 -0.18 2.83 -48.68
C LEU A 638 0.69 3.19 -49.89
N GLU A 639 0.32 2.74 -51.08
CA GLU A 639 0.99 3.07 -52.34
C GLU A 639 0.08 3.98 -53.18
N LYS A 640 0.66 5.02 -53.78
CA LYS A 640 -0.08 5.95 -54.64
C LYS A 640 -0.59 5.21 -55.89
N LYS A 641 -1.87 5.41 -56.22
CA LYS A 641 -2.47 4.87 -57.44
C LYS A 641 -1.74 5.46 -58.65
N LYS A 642 -1.47 4.59 -59.64
CA LYS A 642 -0.86 4.96 -60.92
C LYS A 642 -1.84 5.67 -61.83
#